data_AF-A0A3N9W5B1-F1
#
_entry.id   AF-A0A3N9W5B1-F1
#
_cell.length_a   1.000
_cell.length_b   1.000
_cell.length_c   1.000
_cell.angle_alpha   90.00
_cell.angle_beta   90.00
_cell.angle_gamma   90.00
#
_symmetry.space_group_name_H-M   'P 1'
#
loop_
_entity.id
_entity.type
_entity.pdbx_description
1 polymer ?
#
loop_
_entity_poly.entity_id
_entity_poly.type
_entity_poly.pdbx_seq_one_letter_code
_entity_poly.pdbx_strand_id
1 'polypeptide(L)'
;MDTLDSGQNWQWAAFGKHPAAKDYFQIGESTPFLEGLFTWIEDGYQLLTAKETAAPDFCSWRFCVKAAGKESLVCGVVRVSSDSFGRPYPLVITGVGSLKNWQDNWDLLPFACEKTWSQIEYLASNLFPDLKKLEEEMHTIRPPIQGWSDLKEKRKVLNGIGSPSDPYASFLDLRELKKIAAANADKGETYVSLDRGHCNDKIMRVSLWHLLFKESVTGTPNAVFMGGTLEKAYLALFRRPLKSTDFTQLWSVSSAGVGKNMIGTEFSMDISELGRHPISIDKPAGVDIRYDPSFDELQTEVDKLSSPAAAGSVNWEKVCRFASEILMNRSKDLVAAGYLAVSLIYRHRSDGFAMGLNLYLDLLENFWEDLYPPKHRARGRGRAIEWWAEKTETALKQQKDLSFPPVQLALIRNNLSRLEILLSERLENAPSLVGIQELLNGFMPEVDETPRSESRLPPVSDPEAENTSVQVSKEDDFPGEGYPSRDLVNSHEAEHALQDGMNKVREASYYLWQQDLAVAVAYRMTRKSAWYTVEDLPPTVSGRTRIPPPTTVEKNLLFELRNKGDAEALLKAAEARLTQYIFWLDLNRLSAEALLRLGTRFERAHQAVCQETAFLLLRLPGLEELSFSDGTPFATPETRQWLESITCQRASLGKTSQSLPDTPLVEMEEVIGKSIDEIQLLLRKGKLIEAMENVQEKLRASSSRREILLWRLALSRMLVDLGKPKLAIPHIDQIMMDMDKHGLEEYEPALAMRGLRLAWFTLDAQSEQKYKDRATDVLHRIGRVDMPEMVRLAKE
;
A
#
# COMPACT_ATOMS: atom_id res chain seq x y z
N MET A 1 38.79 18.47 20.73
CA MET A 1 39.46 19.72 20.32
C MET A 1 39.85 19.54 18.86
N ASP A 2 39.16 20.27 18.00
CA ASP A 2 39.36 20.51 16.56
C ASP A 2 40.31 19.61 15.76
N THR A 3 39.69 18.77 14.91
CA THR A 3 40.01 18.80 13.48
C THR A 3 38.75 19.18 12.72
N LEU A 4 38.57 20.49 12.51
CA LEU A 4 37.78 21.01 11.40
C LEU A 4 38.41 20.47 10.10
N ASP A 5 37.86 19.38 9.57
CA ASP A 5 38.35 18.83 8.30
C ASP A 5 38.01 19.84 7.19
N SER A 6 39.05 20.34 6.53
CA SER A 6 38.98 21.59 5.77
C SER A 6 38.14 21.41 4.50
N GLY A 7 36.93 21.96 4.54
CA GLY A 7 36.10 22.32 3.38
C GLY A 7 36.17 21.39 2.17
N GLN A 8 35.40 20.30 2.16
CA GLN A 8 34.91 19.78 0.88
C GLN A 8 34.00 20.85 0.27
N ASN A 9 34.54 21.69 -0.61
CA ASN A 9 33.80 22.74 -1.31
C ASN A 9 32.75 22.11 -2.24
N TRP A 10 31.58 21.83 -1.68
CA TRP A 10 30.37 21.50 -2.42
C TRP A 10 29.60 22.79 -2.67
N GLN A 11 29.40 23.11 -3.95
CA GLN A 11 28.61 24.25 -4.39
C GLN A 11 27.21 23.76 -4.73
N TRP A 12 26.20 24.28 -4.03
CA TRP A 12 24.80 23.96 -4.26
C TRP A 12 24.15 25.00 -5.17
N ALA A 13 23.32 24.53 -6.09
CA ALA A 13 22.54 25.34 -7.00
C ALA A 13 21.13 24.76 -7.16
N ALA A 14 20.17 25.63 -7.48
CA ALA A 14 18.80 25.22 -7.78
C ALA A 14 18.26 26.03 -8.94
N PHE A 15 17.48 25.39 -9.80
CA PHE A 15 16.85 26.03 -10.95
C PHE A 15 15.54 25.33 -11.33
N GLY A 16 14.59 26.10 -11.85
CA GLY A 16 13.26 25.61 -12.21
C GLY A 16 12.16 26.40 -11.53
N LYS A 17 11.06 25.73 -11.14
CA LYS A 17 9.95 26.35 -10.40
C LYS A 17 9.77 25.75 -9.01
N HIS A 18 9.45 26.59 -8.04
CA HIS A 18 9.19 26.20 -6.65
C HIS A 18 8.07 27.08 -6.08
N PRO A 19 7.19 26.59 -5.19
CA PRO A 19 6.09 27.38 -4.63
C PRO A 19 6.50 28.69 -3.94
N ALA A 20 7.76 28.81 -3.53
CA ALA A 20 8.35 30.02 -2.94
C ALA A 20 8.71 31.12 -3.97
N ALA A 21 8.55 30.86 -5.28
CA ALA A 21 8.89 31.75 -6.38
C ALA A 21 7.65 32.05 -7.24
N LYS A 22 7.61 33.26 -7.84
CA LYS A 22 6.52 33.67 -8.74
C LYS A 22 6.66 33.12 -10.17
N ASP A 23 7.87 32.81 -10.60
CA ASP A 23 8.15 32.19 -11.88
C ASP A 23 9.44 31.36 -11.77
N TYR A 24 10.01 30.96 -12.91
CA TYR A 24 11.35 30.37 -12.98
C TYR A 24 12.39 31.18 -12.20
N PHE A 25 13.28 30.49 -11.49
CA PHE A 25 14.41 31.07 -10.76
C PHE A 25 15.70 30.26 -10.97
N GLN A 26 16.82 30.88 -10.62
CA GLN A 26 18.13 30.25 -10.47
C GLN A 26 18.79 30.76 -9.17
N ILE A 27 19.31 29.84 -8.36
CA ILE A 27 20.06 30.09 -7.11
C ILE A 27 21.43 29.38 -7.22
N GLY A 28 22.47 29.97 -6.63
CA GLY A 28 23.83 29.43 -6.58
C GLY A 28 24.73 29.89 -7.73
N GLU A 29 26.03 29.60 -7.61
CA GLU A 29 27.01 29.94 -8.65
C GLU A 29 26.79 29.12 -9.93
N SER A 30 26.74 29.81 -11.08
CA SER A 30 26.67 29.15 -12.38
C SER A 30 28.01 28.51 -12.72
N THR A 31 27.99 27.28 -13.22
CA THR A 31 29.16 26.61 -13.78
C THR A 31 28.81 26.04 -15.16
N PRO A 32 29.79 25.84 -16.07
CA PRO A 32 29.50 25.30 -17.41
C PRO A 32 28.81 23.94 -17.40
N PHE A 33 28.99 23.14 -16.33
CA PHE A 33 28.23 21.91 -16.15
C PHE A 33 26.76 22.18 -15.80
N LEU A 34 26.50 23.09 -14.86
CA LEU A 34 25.13 23.41 -14.41
C LEU A 34 24.32 24.07 -15.54
N GLU A 35 24.95 24.93 -16.34
CA GLU A 35 24.36 25.51 -17.55
C GLU A 35 23.99 24.42 -18.58
N GLY A 36 24.89 23.46 -18.82
CA GLY A 36 24.61 22.31 -19.68
C GLY A 36 23.50 21.40 -19.14
N LEU A 37 23.44 21.17 -17.82
CA LEU A 37 22.38 20.39 -17.18
C LEU A 37 21.03 21.10 -17.28
N PHE A 38 20.99 22.42 -17.07
CA PHE A 38 19.77 23.21 -17.24
C PHE A 38 19.29 23.21 -18.69
N THR A 39 20.18 23.48 -19.64
CA THR A 39 19.88 23.43 -21.09
C THR A 39 19.29 22.07 -21.50
N TRP A 40 19.87 20.95 -21.02
CA TRP A 40 19.36 19.60 -21.27
C TRP A 40 17.91 19.40 -20.79
N ILE A 41 17.54 20.04 -19.67
CA ILE A 41 16.20 19.99 -19.08
C ILE A 41 15.23 20.89 -19.85
N GLU A 42 15.64 22.10 -20.23
CA GLU A 42 14.81 22.98 -21.06
C GLU A 42 14.48 22.33 -22.41
N ASP A 43 15.50 21.86 -23.15
CA ASP A 43 15.33 21.15 -24.42
C ASP A 43 14.41 19.93 -24.25
N GLY A 44 14.66 19.12 -23.21
CA GLY A 44 13.91 17.90 -22.94
C GLY A 44 12.45 18.15 -22.60
N TYR A 45 12.17 19.22 -21.86
CA TYR A 45 10.82 19.62 -21.46
C TYR A 45 10.05 20.30 -22.61
N GLN A 46 10.73 21.06 -23.47
CA GLN A 46 10.14 21.56 -24.73
C GLN A 46 9.77 20.39 -25.66
N LEU A 47 10.64 19.39 -25.82
CA LEU A 47 10.35 18.18 -26.60
C LEU A 47 9.20 17.32 -26.03
N LEU A 48 9.00 17.35 -24.71
CA LEU A 48 7.89 16.69 -24.03
C LEU A 48 6.58 17.44 -24.28
N THR A 49 6.55 18.75 -24.02
CA THR A 49 5.34 19.59 -24.11
C THR A 49 4.87 19.85 -25.55
N ALA A 50 5.76 19.75 -26.55
CA ALA A 50 5.39 19.82 -27.97
C ALA A 50 4.56 18.62 -28.47
N LYS A 51 4.40 17.56 -27.64
CA LYS A 51 3.48 16.44 -27.90
C LYS A 51 2.25 16.65 -27.01
N GLU A 52 1.10 16.97 -27.60
CA GLU A 52 -0.13 17.45 -26.92
C GLU A 52 -0.84 16.45 -25.98
N THR A 53 -0.14 15.46 -25.43
CA THR A 53 -0.70 14.39 -24.59
C THR A 53 -0.41 14.60 -23.10
N ALA A 54 -1.37 15.23 -22.41
CA ALA A 54 -1.47 15.39 -20.96
C ALA A 54 -0.36 16.20 -20.25
N ALA A 55 -0.71 16.78 -19.09
CA ALA A 55 0.29 17.28 -18.15
C ALA A 55 1.12 16.08 -17.63
N PRO A 56 2.44 16.22 -17.45
CA PRO A 56 3.27 15.11 -17.00
C PRO A 56 2.83 14.64 -15.61
N ASP A 57 2.68 13.33 -15.46
CA ASP A 57 2.49 12.68 -14.15
C ASP A 57 3.58 13.14 -13.18
N PHE A 58 3.29 13.13 -11.88
CA PHE A 58 4.32 13.39 -10.88
C PHE A 58 5.47 12.39 -11.04
N CYS A 59 6.66 12.93 -11.35
CA CYS A 59 7.90 12.16 -11.35
C CYS A 59 9.00 12.86 -10.53
N SER A 60 9.85 12.06 -9.91
CA SER A 60 11.01 12.52 -9.12
C SER A 60 12.18 11.56 -9.34
N TRP A 61 13.37 12.11 -9.56
CA TRP A 61 14.58 11.35 -9.83
C TRP A 61 15.75 11.90 -9.02
N ARG A 62 16.28 11.08 -8.11
CA ARG A 62 17.60 11.28 -7.52
C ARG A 62 18.65 10.92 -8.57
N PHE A 63 19.73 11.69 -8.66
CA PHE A 63 20.76 11.44 -9.67
C PHE A 63 22.20 11.68 -9.17
N CYS A 64 23.12 11.01 -9.84
CA CYS A 64 24.57 11.23 -9.80
C CYS A 64 25.11 11.36 -11.23
N VAL A 65 25.91 12.38 -11.52
CA VAL A 65 26.54 12.61 -12.83
C VAL A 65 28.04 12.84 -12.65
N LYS A 66 28.84 12.29 -13.57
CA LYS A 66 30.28 12.50 -13.63
C LYS A 66 30.60 13.93 -14.06
N ALA A 67 31.22 14.71 -13.17
CA ALA A 67 31.75 16.04 -13.49
C ALA A 67 33.12 15.95 -14.19
N ALA A 68 33.62 17.09 -14.67
CA ALA A 68 34.99 17.23 -15.13
C ALA A 68 35.97 17.06 -13.94
N GLY A 69 36.76 15.99 -13.97
CA GLY A 69 37.73 15.63 -12.93
C GLY A 69 37.65 14.16 -12.52
N LYS A 70 38.69 13.64 -11.87
CA LYS A 70 38.69 12.25 -11.37
C LYS A 70 37.88 12.09 -10.08
N GLU A 71 37.86 13.11 -9.24
CA GLU A 71 37.18 13.09 -7.94
C GLU A 71 35.92 13.97 -7.92
N SER A 72 35.68 14.77 -8.95
CA SER A 72 34.49 15.62 -9.07
C SER A 72 33.23 14.78 -9.29
N LEU A 73 32.21 14.98 -8.48
CA LEU A 73 30.89 14.37 -8.59
C LEU A 73 29.83 15.47 -8.62
N VAL A 74 28.76 15.26 -9.38
CA VAL A 74 27.50 15.98 -9.25
C VAL A 74 26.46 15.05 -8.68
N CYS A 75 25.69 15.48 -7.69
CA CYS A 75 24.47 14.80 -7.29
C CYS A 75 23.32 15.78 -7.09
N GLY A 76 22.10 15.30 -7.17
CA GLY A 76 20.92 16.14 -7.00
C GLY A 76 19.62 15.39 -7.13
N VAL A 77 18.53 16.15 -7.16
CA VAL A 77 17.18 15.66 -7.45
C VAL A 77 16.58 16.54 -8.53
N VAL A 78 15.95 15.91 -9.52
CA VAL A 78 15.13 16.56 -10.54
C VAL A 78 13.72 16.00 -10.47
N ARG A 79 12.71 16.87 -10.34
CA ARG A 79 11.31 16.45 -10.14
C ARG A 79 10.30 17.41 -10.74
N VAL A 80 9.06 16.95 -10.87
CA VAL A 80 7.91 17.85 -11.12
C VAL A 80 7.69 18.73 -9.89
N SER A 81 7.49 20.02 -10.17
CA SER A 81 7.21 21.09 -9.21
C SER A 81 6.32 22.14 -9.88
N SER A 82 5.98 23.21 -9.17
CA SER A 82 5.26 24.36 -9.71
C SER A 82 5.72 25.67 -9.06
N ASP A 83 5.35 26.81 -9.64
CA ASP A 83 5.52 28.12 -9.00
C ASP A 83 4.36 28.44 -8.04
N SER A 84 4.38 29.60 -7.39
CA SER A 84 3.31 30.09 -6.52
C SER A 84 1.94 30.27 -7.21
N PHE A 85 1.84 30.07 -8.53
CA PHE A 85 0.60 30.08 -9.31
C PHE A 85 0.18 28.67 -9.77
N GLY A 86 0.88 27.61 -9.34
CA GLY A 86 0.58 26.23 -9.70
C GLY A 86 0.97 25.84 -11.13
N ARG A 87 1.74 26.67 -11.86
CA ARG A 87 2.18 26.35 -13.22
C ARG A 87 3.29 25.30 -13.17
N PRO A 88 3.10 24.08 -13.72
CA PRO A 88 4.06 23.00 -13.56
C PRO A 88 5.34 23.25 -14.37
N TYR A 89 6.49 22.87 -13.81
CA TYR A 89 7.79 22.84 -14.49
C TYR A 89 8.76 21.94 -13.70
N PRO A 90 9.82 21.40 -14.32
CA PRO A 90 10.87 20.71 -13.57
C PRO A 90 11.53 21.64 -12.55
N LEU A 91 11.88 21.07 -11.39
CA LEU A 91 12.76 21.67 -10.40
C LEU A 91 13.99 20.80 -10.24
N VAL A 92 15.16 21.41 -10.30
CA VAL A 92 16.43 20.81 -9.89
C VAL A 92 16.95 21.50 -8.66
N ILE A 93 17.43 20.70 -7.71
CA ILE A 93 18.35 21.13 -6.67
C ILE A 93 19.52 20.14 -6.73
N THR A 94 20.75 20.66 -6.88
CA THR A 94 21.93 19.86 -7.18
C THR A 94 23.19 20.49 -6.60
N GLY A 95 24.21 19.69 -6.33
CA GLY A 95 25.52 20.16 -5.92
C GLY A 95 26.64 19.51 -6.68
N VAL A 96 27.72 20.28 -6.85
CA VAL A 96 28.97 19.86 -7.46
C VAL A 96 30.07 19.94 -6.40
N GLY A 97 30.86 18.89 -6.24
CA GLY A 97 31.98 18.89 -5.30
C GLY A 97 32.94 17.72 -5.50
N SER A 98 34.00 17.68 -4.70
CA SER A 98 34.96 16.55 -4.71
C SER A 98 34.51 15.44 -3.77
N LEU A 99 34.55 14.19 -4.24
CA LEU A 99 34.27 12.99 -3.47
C LEU A 99 35.35 11.93 -3.72
N LYS A 100 36.31 11.81 -2.80
CA LYS A 100 37.51 10.99 -3.02
C LYS A 100 37.18 9.53 -3.32
N ASN A 101 37.79 8.98 -4.37
CA ASN A 101 37.61 7.60 -4.84
C ASN A 101 36.15 7.19 -5.20
N TRP A 102 35.26 8.15 -5.50
CA TRP A 102 33.86 7.82 -5.83
C TRP A 102 33.73 6.95 -7.08
N GLN A 103 34.60 7.14 -8.09
CA GLN A 103 34.57 6.38 -9.34
C GLN A 103 34.82 4.88 -9.13
N ASP A 104 35.65 4.53 -8.14
CA ASP A 104 35.95 3.15 -7.76
C ASP A 104 34.85 2.53 -6.91
N ASN A 105 33.98 3.34 -6.30
CA ASN A 105 32.94 2.95 -5.35
C ASN A 105 31.54 3.44 -5.79
N TRP A 106 31.32 3.63 -7.10
CA TRP A 106 30.11 4.27 -7.62
C TRP A 106 28.82 3.51 -7.27
N ASP A 107 28.94 2.21 -7.04
CA ASP A 107 27.92 1.30 -6.55
C ASP A 107 27.45 1.56 -5.11
N LEU A 108 28.16 2.41 -4.37
CA LEU A 108 27.82 2.85 -3.02
C LEU A 108 27.26 4.28 -2.98
N LEU A 109 27.19 4.97 -4.12
CA LEU A 109 26.57 6.29 -4.21
C LEU A 109 25.13 6.34 -3.66
N PRO A 110 24.28 5.31 -3.84
CA PRO A 110 22.98 5.26 -3.20
C PRO A 110 23.03 5.53 -1.69
N PHE A 111 24.00 4.94 -0.98
CA PHE A 111 24.15 5.13 0.46
C PHE A 111 24.95 6.38 0.83
N ALA A 112 25.94 6.76 0.00
CA ALA A 112 26.78 7.93 0.23
C ALA A 112 25.97 9.23 0.13
N CYS A 113 25.03 9.29 -0.81
CA CYS A 113 24.21 10.46 -1.10
C CYS A 113 22.85 10.45 -0.39
N GLU A 114 22.47 9.38 0.34
CA GLU A 114 21.11 9.25 0.91
C GLU A 114 20.69 10.47 1.75
N LYS A 115 21.52 10.87 2.72
CA LYS A 115 21.21 12.04 3.58
C LYS A 115 21.13 13.34 2.79
N THR A 116 22.00 13.51 1.80
CA THR A 116 22.02 14.66 0.89
C THR A 116 20.73 14.74 0.08
N TRP A 117 20.31 13.63 -0.55
CA TRP A 117 19.05 13.58 -1.29
C TRP A 117 17.83 13.73 -0.39
N SER A 118 17.79 13.14 0.81
CA SER A 118 16.68 13.34 1.75
C SER A 118 16.51 14.83 2.11
N GLN A 119 17.61 15.56 2.36
CA GLN A 119 17.56 17.01 2.57
C GLN A 119 17.06 17.73 1.32
N ILE A 120 17.57 17.38 0.14
CA ILE A 120 17.13 18.00 -1.12
C ILE A 120 15.63 17.75 -1.38
N GLU A 121 15.12 16.54 -1.16
CA GLU A 121 13.70 16.19 -1.33
C GLU A 121 12.80 16.94 -0.34
N TYR A 122 13.27 17.13 0.90
CA TYR A 122 12.60 17.98 1.89
C TYR A 122 12.53 19.44 1.40
N LEU A 123 13.63 20.01 0.92
CA LEU A 123 13.65 21.37 0.36
C LEU A 123 12.74 21.50 -0.88
N ALA A 124 12.77 20.51 -1.78
CA ALA A 124 11.98 20.54 -3.02
C ALA A 124 10.49 20.20 -2.83
N SER A 125 10.05 19.83 -1.62
CA SER A 125 8.66 19.51 -1.29
C SER A 125 8.02 20.50 -0.31
N ASN A 126 8.80 21.37 0.33
CA ASN A 126 8.30 22.24 1.39
C ASN A 126 7.91 23.63 0.91
N LEU A 127 6.95 24.23 1.61
CA LEU A 127 6.58 25.61 1.41
C LEU A 127 7.54 26.53 2.20
N PHE A 128 8.25 27.40 1.47
CA PHE A 128 9.02 28.50 2.05
C PHE A 128 8.28 29.83 1.81
N PRO A 129 8.41 30.82 2.72
CA PRO A 129 7.73 32.11 2.58
C PRO A 129 8.22 32.91 1.37
N ASP A 130 9.49 32.75 1.00
CA ASP A 130 10.12 33.38 -0.16
C ASP A 130 11.33 32.56 -0.64
N LEU A 131 11.88 32.97 -1.80
CA LEU A 131 13.07 32.38 -2.42
C LEU A 131 14.31 32.47 -1.52
N LYS A 132 14.45 33.55 -0.75
CA LYS A 132 15.62 33.78 0.10
C LYS A 132 15.68 32.75 1.22
N LYS A 133 14.54 32.38 1.81
CA LYS A 133 14.51 31.36 2.84
C LYS A 133 14.84 29.97 2.28
N LEU A 134 14.45 29.66 1.05
CA LEU A 134 14.89 28.45 0.35
C LEU A 134 16.42 28.44 0.15
N GLU A 135 17.00 29.56 -0.30
CA GLU A 135 18.46 29.72 -0.47
C GLU A 135 19.23 29.56 0.86
N GLU A 136 18.76 30.19 1.94
CA GLU A 136 19.31 30.02 3.29
C GLU A 136 19.33 28.55 3.74
N GLU A 137 18.24 27.81 3.50
CA GLU A 137 18.15 26.39 3.87
C GLU A 137 18.97 25.48 2.94
N MET A 138 19.16 25.84 1.66
CA MET A 138 20.05 25.12 0.72
C MET A 138 21.50 25.12 1.20
N HIS A 139 21.98 26.17 1.87
CA HIS A 139 23.32 26.18 2.46
C HIS A 139 23.51 25.15 3.60
N THR A 140 22.43 24.54 4.11
CA THR A 140 22.48 23.48 5.13
C THR A 140 22.59 22.06 4.57
N ILE A 141 22.53 21.89 3.24
CA ILE A 141 22.63 20.58 2.57
C ILE A 141 24.02 19.98 2.85
N ARG A 142 24.04 18.80 3.47
CA ARG A 142 25.28 18.10 3.80
C ARG A 142 25.80 17.37 2.57
N PRO A 143 27.12 17.42 2.30
CA PRO A 143 27.71 16.69 1.18
C PRO A 143 27.65 15.16 1.38
N PRO A 144 27.75 14.37 0.30
CA PRO A 144 27.81 12.92 0.37
C PRO A 144 28.97 12.41 1.23
N ILE A 145 28.77 11.29 1.94
CA ILE A 145 29.76 10.74 2.87
C ILE A 145 30.79 9.83 2.17
N GLN A 146 32.05 9.91 2.59
CA GLN A 146 33.18 9.15 2.00
C GLN A 146 33.52 7.83 2.73
N GLY A 147 32.63 7.34 3.62
CA GLY A 147 32.85 6.15 4.48
C GLY A 147 32.78 4.80 3.76
N TRP A 148 33.57 4.61 2.69
CA TRP A 148 33.41 3.49 1.75
C TRP A 148 33.51 2.08 2.36
N SER A 149 34.24 1.89 3.47
CA SER A 149 34.28 0.62 4.22
C SER A 149 32.90 0.26 4.76
N ASP A 150 32.30 1.21 5.46
CA ASP A 150 31.08 1.02 6.25
C ASP A 150 29.88 0.91 5.31
N LEU A 151 29.92 1.66 4.20
CA LEU A 151 28.95 1.53 3.12
C LEU A 151 29.02 0.16 2.42
N LYS A 152 30.21 -0.44 2.26
CA LYS A 152 30.33 -1.82 1.74
C LYS A 152 29.72 -2.83 2.70
N GLU A 153 29.94 -2.66 4.01
CA GLU A 153 29.36 -3.57 5.00
C GLU A 153 27.84 -3.44 5.06
N LYS A 154 27.33 -2.20 5.10
CA LYS A 154 25.88 -1.92 5.00
C LYS A 154 25.26 -2.57 3.75
N ARG A 155 25.96 -2.50 2.61
CA ARG A 155 25.52 -3.16 1.37
C ARG A 155 25.49 -4.68 1.49
N LYS A 156 26.51 -5.31 2.08
CA LYS A 156 26.54 -6.78 2.25
C LYS A 156 25.35 -7.27 3.08
N VAL A 157 25.03 -6.55 4.16
CA VAL A 157 23.87 -6.84 5.01
C VAL A 157 22.57 -6.65 4.22
N LEU A 158 22.42 -5.53 3.50
CA LEU A 158 21.19 -5.19 2.77
C LEU A 158 20.92 -6.13 1.58
N ASN A 159 21.95 -6.48 0.82
CA ASN A 159 21.86 -7.41 -0.32
C ASN A 159 22.03 -8.88 0.12
N GLY A 160 22.08 -9.12 1.44
CA GLY A 160 22.25 -10.44 2.01
C GLY A 160 20.98 -11.29 1.92
N ILE A 161 21.19 -12.59 1.96
CA ILE A 161 20.13 -13.57 2.20
C ILE A 161 19.54 -13.32 3.59
N GLY A 162 18.20 -13.23 3.70
CA GLY A 162 17.53 -12.89 4.96
C GLY A 162 17.70 -11.42 5.41
N SER A 163 17.94 -10.50 4.47
CA SER A 163 18.05 -9.05 4.73
C SER A 163 16.84 -8.51 5.53
N PRO A 164 17.03 -7.65 6.54
CA PRO A 164 15.91 -7.07 7.31
C PRO A 164 14.91 -6.28 6.44
N SER A 165 15.37 -5.73 5.32
CA SER A 165 14.56 -4.96 4.35
C SER A 165 13.77 -5.84 3.38
N ASP A 166 14.25 -7.06 3.13
CA ASP A 166 13.59 -8.05 2.29
C ASP A 166 14.05 -9.44 2.78
N PRO A 167 13.36 -10.05 3.76
CA PRO A 167 13.75 -11.34 4.31
C PRO A 167 13.61 -12.47 3.27
N TYR A 168 13.06 -12.17 2.09
CA TYR A 168 12.91 -13.05 0.94
C TYR A 168 13.87 -12.65 -0.22
N ALA A 169 14.86 -11.79 0.02
CA ALA A 169 15.87 -11.40 -0.99
C ALA A 169 16.62 -12.61 -1.59
N SER A 170 16.72 -13.71 -0.84
CA SER A 170 16.52 -15.11 -1.28
C SER A 170 16.55 -15.41 -2.78
N PHE A 171 15.50 -14.95 -3.47
CA PHE A 171 14.98 -15.55 -4.71
C PHE A 171 15.14 -14.63 -5.92
N LEU A 172 16.17 -13.81 -5.85
CA LEU A 172 16.85 -13.26 -7.01
C LEU A 172 17.85 -14.34 -7.43
N ASP A 173 17.68 -14.99 -8.59
CA ASP A 173 18.73 -15.87 -9.11
C ASP A 173 19.94 -15.00 -9.46
N LEU A 174 20.85 -14.84 -8.49
CA LEU A 174 22.02 -13.98 -8.64
C LEU A 174 22.92 -14.41 -9.81
N ARG A 175 22.82 -15.65 -10.29
CA ARG A 175 23.55 -16.10 -11.49
C ARG A 175 22.88 -15.57 -12.75
N GLU A 176 21.56 -15.68 -12.85
CA GLU A 176 20.81 -15.09 -13.98
C GLU A 176 20.87 -13.56 -13.96
N LEU A 177 20.73 -12.91 -12.80
CA LEU A 177 20.87 -11.45 -12.72
C LEU A 177 22.28 -10.96 -13.08
N LYS A 178 23.34 -11.70 -12.70
CA LYS A 178 24.71 -11.41 -13.18
C LYS A 178 24.82 -11.60 -14.69
N LYS A 179 24.22 -12.64 -15.28
CA LYS A 179 24.16 -12.81 -16.74
C LYS A 179 23.41 -11.66 -17.42
N ILE A 180 22.29 -11.21 -16.87
CA ILE A 180 21.49 -10.09 -17.40
C ILE A 180 22.28 -8.77 -17.28
N ALA A 181 22.92 -8.51 -16.16
CA ALA A 181 23.78 -7.33 -15.98
C ALA A 181 24.97 -7.34 -16.96
N ALA A 182 25.62 -8.49 -17.16
CA ALA A 182 26.68 -8.67 -18.14
C ALA A 182 26.19 -8.48 -19.59
N ALA A 183 25.04 -9.07 -19.97
CA ALA A 183 24.44 -8.92 -21.29
C ALA A 183 23.99 -7.48 -21.61
N ASN A 184 23.82 -6.64 -20.59
CA ASN A 184 23.49 -5.21 -20.73
C ASN A 184 24.67 -4.28 -20.39
N ALA A 185 25.85 -4.81 -20.07
CA ALA A 185 26.99 -4.02 -19.59
C ALA A 185 27.49 -3.02 -20.64
N ASP A 186 27.62 -3.43 -21.89
CA ASP A 186 28.17 -2.61 -22.99
C ASP A 186 27.15 -1.71 -23.69
N LYS A 187 25.92 -1.64 -23.18
CA LYS A 187 24.92 -0.71 -23.68
C LYS A 187 25.24 0.72 -23.25
N GLY A 188 25.01 1.67 -24.16
CA GLY A 188 25.16 3.10 -23.85
C GLY A 188 24.16 3.60 -22.80
N GLU A 189 23.00 2.95 -22.71
CA GLU A 189 21.94 3.18 -21.73
C GLU A 189 21.28 1.85 -21.35
N THR A 190 20.92 1.71 -20.09
CA THR A 190 20.16 0.56 -19.56
C THR A 190 19.15 1.06 -18.55
N TYR A 191 17.93 0.56 -18.63
CA TYR A 191 16.87 0.83 -17.65
C TYR A 191 16.52 -0.47 -16.92
N VAL A 192 16.19 -0.37 -15.64
CA VAL A 192 15.77 -1.49 -14.81
C VAL A 192 14.50 -1.11 -14.06
N SER A 193 13.48 -1.96 -14.15
CA SER A 193 12.30 -1.88 -13.30
C SER A 193 12.66 -2.28 -11.87
N LEU A 194 12.38 -1.40 -10.90
CA LEU A 194 12.60 -1.68 -9.48
C LEU A 194 11.34 -2.23 -8.79
N ASP A 195 10.19 -2.21 -9.45
CA ASP A 195 8.94 -2.76 -8.95
C ASP A 195 8.89 -4.29 -9.14
N ARG A 196 8.48 -5.06 -8.12
CA ARG A 196 8.16 -6.51 -8.15
C ARG A 196 7.53 -6.83 -6.80
N GLY A 197 6.24 -7.16 -6.83
CA GLY A 197 5.45 -7.57 -5.68
C GLY A 197 5.32 -6.54 -4.55
N HIS A 198 4.68 -6.95 -3.46
CA HIS A 198 4.46 -6.17 -2.23
C HIS A 198 5.73 -5.97 -1.38
N CYS A 199 6.89 -6.52 -1.79
CA CYS A 199 8.19 -6.19 -1.21
C CYS A 199 8.59 -4.74 -1.56
N ASN A 200 8.05 -3.81 -0.77
CA ASN A 200 8.11 -2.35 -0.98
C ASN A 200 9.52 -1.72 -0.88
N ASP A 201 10.54 -2.43 -0.39
CA ASP A 201 11.88 -1.85 -0.23
C ASP A 201 12.65 -1.75 -1.56
N LYS A 202 12.44 -0.62 -2.23
CA LYS A 202 13.13 -0.22 -3.46
C LYS A 202 14.63 0.04 -3.25
N ILE A 203 15.09 0.31 -2.01
CA ILE A 203 16.49 0.68 -1.70
C ILE A 203 17.41 -0.54 -1.84
N MET A 204 16.98 -1.73 -1.37
CA MET A 204 17.73 -2.98 -1.57
C MET A 204 18.00 -3.25 -3.05
N ARG A 205 17.01 -2.98 -3.91
CA ARG A 205 17.09 -3.25 -5.36
C ARG A 205 17.97 -2.25 -6.09
N VAL A 206 17.88 -0.97 -5.74
CA VAL A 206 18.84 0.05 -6.18
C VAL A 206 20.26 -0.41 -5.85
N SER A 207 20.51 -0.80 -4.59
CA SER A 207 21.80 -1.29 -4.10
C SER A 207 22.28 -2.56 -4.82
N LEU A 208 21.39 -3.52 -5.08
CA LEU A 208 21.74 -4.75 -5.79
C LEU A 208 22.10 -4.50 -7.25
N TRP A 209 21.27 -3.77 -8.00
CA TRP A 209 21.56 -3.50 -9.41
C TRP A 209 22.79 -2.63 -9.61
N HIS A 210 23.06 -1.69 -8.69
CA HIS A 210 24.35 -0.99 -8.64
C HIS A 210 25.54 -1.95 -8.50
N LEU A 211 25.46 -2.93 -7.59
CA LEU A 211 26.50 -3.96 -7.44
C LEU A 211 26.64 -4.86 -8.68
N LEU A 212 25.53 -5.36 -9.22
CA LEU A 212 25.54 -6.24 -10.39
C LEU A 212 26.14 -5.55 -11.62
N PHE A 213 25.77 -4.29 -11.88
CA PHE A 213 26.41 -3.50 -12.92
C PHE A 213 27.86 -3.17 -12.60
N LYS A 214 28.23 -2.91 -11.34
CA LYS A 214 29.65 -2.68 -10.97
C LYS A 214 30.55 -3.88 -11.24
N GLU A 215 30.05 -5.10 -11.00
CA GLU A 215 30.77 -6.32 -11.32
C GLU A 215 30.83 -6.62 -12.82
N SER A 216 29.86 -6.10 -13.60
CA SER A 216 29.70 -6.39 -15.03
C SER A 216 30.28 -5.32 -15.97
N VAL A 217 30.32 -4.05 -15.54
CA VAL A 217 30.60 -2.88 -16.37
C VAL A 217 32.04 -2.41 -16.17
N THR A 218 32.73 -2.17 -17.29
CA THR A 218 34.07 -1.56 -17.29
C THR A 218 33.98 -0.04 -17.00
N GLY A 219 34.58 0.37 -15.88
CA GLY A 219 34.70 1.77 -15.47
C GLY A 219 33.49 2.31 -14.68
N THR A 220 33.19 3.59 -14.89
CA THR A 220 32.16 4.34 -14.16
C THR A 220 31.12 4.86 -15.15
N PRO A 221 29.80 4.76 -14.85
CA PRO A 221 28.77 5.39 -15.67
C PRO A 221 28.96 6.90 -15.75
N ASN A 222 28.45 7.51 -16.82
CA ASN A 222 28.46 8.95 -16.99
C ASN A 222 27.34 9.61 -16.17
N ALA A 223 26.16 8.99 -16.12
CA ALA A 223 25.06 9.40 -15.26
C ALA A 223 24.28 8.19 -14.74
N VAL A 224 23.72 8.31 -13.54
CA VAL A 224 22.81 7.34 -12.92
C VAL A 224 21.61 8.10 -12.35
N PHE A 225 20.41 7.66 -12.69
CA PHE A 225 19.14 8.19 -12.17
C PHE A 225 18.37 7.07 -11.47
N MET A 226 17.80 7.37 -10.31
CA MET A 226 17.01 6.44 -9.49
C MET A 226 15.78 7.17 -8.99
N GLY A 227 14.61 6.67 -9.36
CA GLY A 227 13.34 7.39 -9.21
C GLY A 227 12.27 6.90 -10.18
N GLY A 228 11.32 7.74 -10.51
CA GLY A 228 10.17 7.38 -11.35
C GLY A 228 8.94 8.16 -10.95
N THR A 229 7.78 7.51 -10.97
CA THR A 229 6.49 8.09 -10.55
C THR A 229 6.08 7.62 -9.16
N LEU A 230 4.90 8.04 -8.68
CA LEU A 230 4.32 7.54 -7.42
C LEU A 230 4.04 6.03 -7.46
N GLU A 231 3.77 5.47 -8.64
CA GLU A 231 3.44 4.05 -8.81
C GLU A 231 4.68 3.21 -9.11
N LYS A 232 5.54 3.68 -10.01
CA LYS A 232 6.61 2.88 -10.62
C LYS A 232 7.99 3.48 -10.39
N ALA A 233 8.96 2.65 -10.00
CA ALA A 233 10.33 3.06 -9.76
C ALA A 233 11.33 2.32 -10.64
N TYR A 234 12.41 3.02 -10.98
CA TYR A 234 13.39 2.61 -11.98
C TYR A 234 14.79 3.03 -11.58
N LEU A 235 15.75 2.27 -12.09
CA LEU A 235 17.16 2.65 -12.17
C LEU A 235 17.53 2.82 -13.65
N ALA A 236 18.00 4.01 -14.03
CA ALA A 236 18.50 4.31 -15.36
C ALA A 236 20.01 4.60 -15.30
N LEU A 237 20.80 3.84 -16.07
CA LEU A 237 22.25 3.91 -16.12
C LEU A 237 22.68 4.38 -17.52
N PHE A 238 23.41 5.50 -17.61
CA PHE A 238 23.93 6.03 -18.86
C PHE A 238 25.47 5.94 -18.86
N ARG A 239 26.04 5.15 -19.78
CA ARG A 239 27.50 5.09 -20.05
C ARG A 239 27.95 6.15 -21.06
N ARG A 240 27.02 6.75 -21.81
CA ARG A 240 27.24 7.83 -22.79
C ARG A 240 26.90 9.23 -22.22
N PRO A 241 27.32 10.33 -22.88
CA PRO A 241 26.73 11.65 -22.67
C PRO A 241 25.20 11.64 -22.79
N LEU A 242 24.54 12.44 -21.96
CA LEU A 242 23.09 12.63 -22.01
C LEU A 242 22.68 13.39 -23.29
N LYS A 243 21.49 13.08 -23.79
CA LYS A 243 20.82 13.73 -24.93
C LYS A 243 19.47 14.25 -24.46
N SER A 244 18.94 15.31 -25.07
CA SER A 244 17.66 15.91 -24.66
C SER A 244 16.47 14.93 -24.73
N THR A 245 16.54 13.90 -25.59
CA THR A 245 15.58 12.78 -25.62
C THR A 245 15.55 11.94 -24.35
N ASP A 246 16.66 11.87 -23.61
CA ASP A 246 16.79 11.06 -22.41
C ASP A 246 15.97 11.66 -21.26
N PHE A 247 15.89 12.99 -21.22
CA PHE A 247 15.00 13.70 -20.30
C PHE A 247 13.54 13.34 -20.62
N THR A 248 13.12 13.43 -21.88
CA THR A 248 11.77 13.04 -22.31
C THR A 248 11.46 11.60 -21.90
N GLN A 249 12.41 10.68 -22.05
CA GLN A 249 12.26 9.28 -21.64
C GLN A 249 12.13 9.12 -20.12
N LEU A 250 12.96 9.81 -19.31
CA LEU A 250 12.84 9.86 -17.84
C LEU A 250 11.53 10.51 -17.37
N TRP A 251 10.96 11.44 -18.13
CA TRP A 251 9.67 12.07 -17.85
C TRP A 251 8.45 11.28 -18.35
N SER A 252 8.63 10.33 -19.27
CA SER A 252 7.53 9.56 -19.89
C SER A 252 7.50 8.08 -19.49
N VAL A 253 8.20 7.70 -18.41
CA VAL A 253 8.33 6.27 -18.02
C VAL A 253 7.00 5.62 -17.62
N SER A 254 6.00 6.41 -17.19
CA SER A 254 4.65 5.90 -16.90
C SER A 254 3.87 5.47 -18.15
N SER A 255 3.98 6.25 -19.24
CA SER A 255 3.05 6.23 -20.38
C SER A 255 3.57 5.52 -21.62
N ALA A 256 4.89 5.46 -21.81
CA ALA A 256 5.52 4.65 -22.85
C ALA A 256 6.32 3.50 -22.22
N GLY A 257 5.91 2.25 -22.50
CA GLY A 257 6.69 1.06 -22.14
C GLY A 257 8.12 1.20 -22.65
N VAL A 258 9.09 1.30 -21.72
CA VAL A 258 10.46 1.73 -22.03
C VAL A 258 11.10 0.78 -23.04
N GLY A 259 11.41 1.30 -24.23
CA GLY A 259 11.81 0.49 -25.37
C GLY A 259 13.19 -0.17 -25.21
N LYS A 260 13.36 -1.32 -25.88
CA LYS A 260 14.58 -2.09 -26.26
C LYS A 260 15.67 -2.41 -25.21
N ASN A 261 15.89 -1.59 -24.18
CA ASN A 261 16.95 -1.72 -23.17
C ASN A 261 16.42 -1.67 -21.73
N MET A 262 15.12 -1.95 -21.54
CA MET A 262 14.53 -2.20 -20.23
C MET A 262 14.79 -3.65 -19.81
N ILE A 263 15.25 -3.83 -18.57
CA ILE A 263 15.18 -5.08 -17.82
C ILE A 263 13.92 -5.00 -16.97
N GLY A 264 12.89 -5.77 -17.34
CA GLY A 264 11.61 -5.76 -16.64
C GLY A 264 11.57 -6.75 -15.47
N THR A 265 10.36 -7.01 -15.00
CA THR A 265 10.10 -7.84 -13.81
C THR A 265 10.08 -9.34 -14.11
N GLU A 266 10.08 -9.72 -15.39
CA GLU A 266 9.96 -11.09 -15.91
C GLU A 266 11.06 -12.05 -15.41
N PHE A 267 12.23 -11.52 -15.03
CA PHE A 267 13.33 -12.31 -14.45
C PHE A 267 13.25 -12.43 -12.92
N SER A 268 12.16 -11.95 -12.32
CA SER A 268 11.98 -11.82 -10.87
C SER A 268 10.61 -12.33 -10.44
N MET A 269 10.32 -13.61 -10.70
CA MET A 269 9.08 -14.23 -10.21
C MET A 269 9.04 -14.15 -8.67
N ASP A 270 8.00 -13.53 -8.10
CA ASP A 270 7.82 -13.46 -6.65
C ASP A 270 6.99 -14.64 -6.17
N ILE A 271 7.70 -15.67 -5.69
CA ILE A 271 7.07 -16.91 -5.22
C ILE A 271 6.22 -16.66 -3.96
N SER A 272 6.52 -15.62 -3.16
CA SER A 272 5.72 -15.29 -1.97
C SER A 272 4.30 -14.83 -2.32
N GLU A 273 4.11 -14.31 -3.54
CA GLU A 273 2.82 -13.78 -4.01
C GLU A 273 1.92 -14.81 -4.68
N LEU A 274 2.47 -15.97 -5.06
CA LEU A 274 1.71 -17.02 -5.77
C LEU A 274 0.55 -17.58 -4.92
N GLY A 275 0.64 -17.49 -3.59
CA GLY A 275 -0.43 -17.85 -2.67
C GLY A 275 -1.47 -16.75 -2.42
N ARG A 276 -1.27 -15.53 -2.93
CA ARG A 276 -2.11 -14.36 -2.62
C ARG A 276 -2.87 -13.81 -3.84
N HIS A 277 -2.24 -13.78 -5.01
CA HIS A 277 -2.85 -13.19 -6.20
C HIS A 277 -3.63 -14.21 -7.03
N PRO A 278 -4.88 -13.89 -7.47
CA PRO A 278 -5.68 -14.79 -8.30
C PRO A 278 -5.05 -15.03 -9.68
N ILE A 279 -5.34 -16.18 -10.30
CA ILE A 279 -4.94 -16.47 -11.70
C ILE A 279 -5.65 -15.52 -12.68
N SER A 280 -6.92 -15.24 -12.43
CA SER A 280 -7.76 -14.32 -13.20
C SER A 280 -8.95 -13.88 -12.36
N ILE A 281 -9.63 -12.78 -12.77
CA ILE A 281 -10.83 -12.29 -12.07
C ILE A 281 -11.96 -13.33 -12.17
N ASP A 282 -12.22 -13.88 -13.37
CA ASP A 282 -13.31 -14.83 -13.60
C ASP A 282 -13.05 -16.23 -13.00
N LYS A 283 -11.77 -16.57 -12.79
CA LYS A 283 -11.32 -17.83 -12.17
C LYS A 283 -10.15 -17.57 -11.23
N PRO A 284 -10.41 -17.20 -9.95
CA PRO A 284 -9.36 -16.89 -8.99
C PRO A 284 -8.36 -18.04 -8.78
N ALA A 285 -8.87 -19.27 -8.71
CA ALA A 285 -8.06 -20.49 -8.59
C ALA A 285 -7.58 -21.08 -9.94
N GLY A 286 -7.95 -20.50 -11.09
CA GLY A 286 -7.57 -21.01 -12.41
C GLY A 286 -8.38 -22.23 -12.87
N VAL A 287 -7.71 -23.30 -13.32
CA VAL A 287 -8.33 -24.53 -13.87
C VAL A 287 -7.70 -25.81 -13.29
N ASP A 288 -8.39 -26.96 -13.40
CA ASP A 288 -7.83 -28.27 -13.01
C ASP A 288 -6.71 -28.67 -13.98
N ILE A 289 -5.50 -28.89 -13.46
CA ILE A 289 -4.27 -29.15 -14.24
C ILE A 289 -3.96 -30.63 -14.44
N ARG A 290 -4.87 -31.54 -14.05
CA ARG A 290 -4.68 -33.00 -14.18
C ARG A 290 -4.25 -33.50 -15.57
N TYR A 291 -4.54 -32.74 -16.61
CA TYR A 291 -4.21 -33.06 -18.01
C TYR A 291 -3.41 -31.93 -18.69
N ASP A 292 -2.77 -31.04 -17.91
CA ASP A 292 -1.88 -30.01 -18.45
C ASP A 292 -0.49 -30.62 -18.70
N PRO A 293 0.08 -30.52 -19.93
CA PRO A 293 1.40 -31.07 -20.23
C PRO A 293 2.53 -30.56 -19.32
N SER A 294 2.41 -29.34 -18.79
CA SER A 294 3.38 -28.78 -17.84
C SER A 294 3.29 -29.45 -16.47
N PHE A 295 2.10 -29.92 -16.08
CA PHE A 295 1.90 -30.70 -14.86
C PHE A 295 2.39 -32.15 -15.05
N ASP A 296 2.16 -32.76 -16.22
CA ASP A 296 2.72 -34.08 -16.55
C ASP A 296 4.26 -34.07 -16.51
N GLU A 297 4.90 -33.03 -17.07
CA GLU A 297 6.36 -32.85 -17.01
C GLU A 297 6.90 -32.62 -15.60
N LEU A 298 6.14 -31.90 -14.77
CA LEU A 298 6.45 -31.64 -13.36
C LEU A 298 6.34 -32.93 -12.54
N GLN A 299 5.22 -33.66 -12.68
CA GLN A 299 4.98 -34.91 -11.97
C GLN A 299 6.00 -35.97 -12.38
N THR A 300 6.33 -36.10 -13.66
CA THR A 300 7.39 -37.01 -14.16
C THR A 300 8.75 -36.73 -13.52
N GLU A 301 9.06 -35.47 -13.21
CA GLU A 301 10.32 -35.10 -12.54
C GLU A 301 10.29 -35.43 -11.04
N VAL A 302 9.15 -35.24 -10.37
CA VAL A 302 8.95 -35.54 -8.95
C VAL A 302 8.86 -37.06 -8.69
N ASP A 303 8.24 -37.83 -9.58
CA ASP A 303 8.07 -39.29 -9.45
C ASP A 303 9.40 -40.05 -9.42
N LYS A 304 10.49 -39.44 -9.90
CA LYS A 304 11.86 -39.97 -9.74
C LYS A 304 12.27 -40.15 -8.27
N LEU A 305 11.66 -39.41 -7.32
CA LEU A 305 11.85 -39.60 -5.88
C LEU A 305 11.42 -41.00 -5.42
N SER A 306 10.41 -41.57 -6.06
CA SER A 306 9.84 -42.87 -5.74
C SER A 306 10.55 -44.03 -6.46
N SER A 307 11.50 -43.74 -7.35
CA SER A 307 12.23 -44.73 -8.15
C SER A 307 13.60 -45.03 -7.55
N PRO A 308 13.85 -46.26 -7.05
CA PRO A 308 15.15 -46.64 -6.48
C PRO A 308 16.33 -46.52 -7.47
N ALA A 309 16.05 -46.56 -8.77
CA ALA A 309 17.06 -46.42 -9.83
C ALA A 309 17.35 -44.96 -10.23
N ALA A 310 16.50 -44.01 -9.83
CA ALA A 310 16.62 -42.59 -10.18
C ALA A 310 16.68 -41.65 -8.95
N ALA A 311 16.55 -42.17 -7.73
CA ALA A 311 16.68 -41.42 -6.50
C ALA A 311 18.01 -40.64 -6.45
N GLY A 312 17.93 -39.32 -6.31
CA GLY A 312 19.08 -38.40 -6.38
C GLY A 312 19.34 -37.76 -7.75
N SER A 313 18.62 -38.14 -8.82
CA SER A 313 18.71 -37.52 -10.15
C SER A 313 17.63 -36.45 -10.45
N VAL A 314 16.85 -36.08 -9.43
CA VAL A 314 15.75 -35.09 -9.55
C VAL A 314 16.32 -33.71 -9.87
N ASN A 315 15.86 -33.12 -10.97
CA ASN A 315 16.18 -31.74 -11.31
C ASN A 315 15.24 -30.77 -10.56
N TRP A 316 15.62 -30.42 -9.34
CA TRP A 316 14.87 -29.48 -8.50
C TRP A 316 14.67 -28.09 -9.12
N GLU A 317 15.54 -27.66 -10.05
CA GLU A 317 15.37 -26.40 -10.79
C GLU A 317 14.21 -26.51 -11.79
N LYS A 318 14.09 -27.66 -12.46
CA LYS A 318 12.95 -28.00 -13.33
C LYS A 318 11.65 -28.03 -12.51
N VAL A 319 11.66 -28.65 -11.33
CA VAL A 319 10.51 -28.70 -10.41
C VAL A 319 10.09 -27.29 -9.98
N CYS A 320 11.02 -26.46 -9.48
CA CYS A 320 10.73 -25.07 -9.11
C CYS A 320 10.07 -24.30 -10.26
N ARG A 321 10.65 -24.38 -11.48
CA ARG A 321 10.17 -23.61 -12.64
C ARG A 321 8.74 -23.98 -13.03
N PHE A 322 8.46 -25.26 -13.28
CA PHE A 322 7.13 -25.68 -13.73
C PHE A 322 6.06 -25.50 -12.65
N ALA A 323 6.37 -25.82 -11.39
CA ALA A 323 5.41 -25.62 -10.31
C ALA A 323 5.06 -24.14 -10.12
N SER A 324 6.04 -23.24 -10.20
CA SER A 324 5.78 -21.80 -10.08
C SER A 324 5.03 -21.24 -11.30
N GLU A 325 5.35 -21.68 -12.52
CA GLU A 325 4.65 -21.28 -13.74
C GLU A 325 3.17 -21.67 -13.72
N ILE A 326 2.87 -22.87 -13.22
CA ILE A 326 1.50 -23.37 -12.98
C ILE A 326 0.76 -22.51 -11.95
N LEU A 327 1.37 -22.26 -10.79
CA LEU A 327 0.78 -21.48 -9.70
C LEU A 327 0.60 -20.00 -10.04
N MET A 328 1.39 -19.48 -10.99
CA MET A 328 1.27 -18.12 -11.49
C MET A 328 0.18 -17.98 -12.55
N ASN A 329 0.13 -18.89 -13.54
CA ASN A 329 -0.60 -18.66 -14.79
C ASN A 329 -1.74 -19.65 -15.08
N ARG A 330 -1.84 -20.77 -14.35
CA ARG A 330 -2.75 -21.88 -14.68
C ARG A 330 -3.71 -22.25 -13.55
N SER A 331 -3.20 -22.47 -12.34
CA SER A 331 -3.98 -23.10 -11.27
C SER A 331 -3.39 -22.90 -9.89
N LYS A 332 -4.25 -22.62 -8.91
CA LYS A 332 -3.92 -22.71 -7.49
C LYS A 332 -4.15 -24.17 -7.04
N ASP A 333 -3.16 -25.01 -7.30
CA ASP A 333 -3.22 -26.45 -6.98
C ASP A 333 -2.25 -26.81 -5.84
N LEU A 334 -2.77 -27.52 -4.82
CA LEU A 334 -2.02 -27.92 -3.62
C LEU A 334 -0.92 -28.95 -3.89
N VAL A 335 -1.04 -29.76 -4.94
CA VAL A 335 0.01 -30.70 -5.35
C VAL A 335 1.17 -29.93 -5.97
N ALA A 336 0.87 -29.00 -6.89
CA ALA A 336 1.89 -28.10 -7.46
C ALA A 336 2.55 -27.21 -6.38
N ALA A 337 1.77 -26.68 -5.44
CA ALA A 337 2.28 -25.92 -4.29
C ALA A 337 3.18 -26.76 -3.37
N GLY A 338 2.81 -28.03 -3.14
CA GLY A 338 3.62 -28.96 -2.34
C GLY A 338 4.95 -29.28 -3.02
N TYR A 339 4.91 -29.54 -4.33
CA TYR A 339 6.10 -29.77 -5.16
C TYR A 339 7.03 -28.56 -5.14
N LEU A 340 6.48 -27.34 -5.27
CA LEU A 340 7.25 -26.11 -5.19
C LEU A 340 7.90 -25.96 -3.80
N ALA A 341 7.12 -26.05 -2.73
CA ALA A 341 7.60 -25.90 -1.36
C ALA A 341 8.75 -26.86 -1.02
N VAL A 342 8.66 -28.13 -1.43
CA VAL A 342 9.73 -29.12 -1.23
C VAL A 342 10.95 -28.80 -2.09
N SER A 343 10.77 -28.45 -3.36
CA SER A 343 11.89 -28.12 -4.26
C SER A 343 12.68 -26.88 -3.80
N LEU A 344 12.02 -25.91 -3.17
CA LEU A 344 12.66 -24.76 -2.55
C LEU A 344 13.61 -25.18 -1.41
N ILE A 345 13.29 -26.19 -0.61
CA ILE A 345 14.20 -26.69 0.46
C ILE A 345 15.48 -27.26 -0.14
N TYR A 346 15.38 -28.04 -1.22
CA TYR A 346 16.56 -28.59 -1.90
C TYR A 346 17.41 -27.53 -2.62
N ARG A 347 16.82 -26.39 -2.99
CA ARG A 347 17.51 -25.28 -3.68
C ARG A 347 18.04 -24.20 -2.74
N HIS A 348 17.32 -23.91 -1.67
CA HIS A 348 17.49 -22.73 -0.80
C HIS A 348 17.43 -23.06 0.70
N ARG A 349 17.46 -24.34 1.08
CA ARG A 349 17.61 -24.81 2.47
C ARG A 349 16.55 -24.21 3.42
N SER A 350 16.98 -23.57 4.49
CA SER A 350 16.13 -23.00 5.55
C SER A 350 15.24 -21.87 5.05
N ASP A 351 15.75 -20.99 4.19
CA ASP A 351 14.93 -19.95 3.54
C ASP A 351 13.89 -20.58 2.61
N GLY A 352 14.30 -21.63 1.88
CA GLY A 352 13.42 -22.40 1.01
C GLY A 352 12.25 -23.04 1.76
N PHE A 353 12.50 -23.50 2.99
CA PHE A 353 11.43 -23.98 3.86
C PHE A 353 10.49 -22.87 4.33
N ALA A 354 11.04 -21.74 4.83
CA ALA A 354 10.23 -20.60 5.27
C ALA A 354 9.31 -20.07 4.16
N MET A 355 9.85 -19.99 2.93
CA MET A 355 9.13 -19.63 1.71
C MET A 355 8.04 -20.64 1.34
N GLY A 356 8.41 -21.92 1.27
CA GLY A 356 7.48 -22.99 0.90
C GLY A 356 6.30 -23.04 1.87
N LEU A 357 6.57 -22.95 3.16
CA LEU A 357 5.55 -22.88 4.21
C LEU A 357 4.66 -21.64 4.08
N ASN A 358 5.23 -20.45 3.88
CA ASN A 358 4.44 -19.22 3.75
C ASN A 358 3.55 -19.24 2.50
N LEU A 359 4.09 -19.68 1.35
CA LEU A 359 3.31 -19.88 0.12
C LEU A 359 2.14 -20.86 0.35
N TYR A 360 2.42 -21.99 1.00
CA TYR A 360 1.43 -23.04 1.22
C TYR A 360 0.31 -22.56 2.15
N LEU A 361 0.67 -21.81 3.20
CA LEU A 361 -0.27 -21.14 4.10
C LEU A 361 -1.10 -20.08 3.37
N ASP A 362 -0.46 -19.15 2.65
CA ASP A 362 -1.16 -18.09 1.90
C ASP A 362 -2.16 -18.69 0.90
N LEU A 363 -1.77 -19.74 0.17
CA LEU A 363 -2.65 -20.41 -0.81
C LEU A 363 -3.86 -21.06 -0.13
N LEU A 364 -3.67 -21.66 1.04
CA LEU A 364 -4.75 -22.22 1.86
C LEU A 364 -5.63 -21.14 2.49
N GLU A 365 -5.09 -19.99 2.90
CA GLU A 365 -5.86 -18.89 3.47
C GLU A 365 -6.72 -18.16 2.41
N ASN A 366 -6.14 -17.86 1.24
CA ASN A 366 -6.79 -17.02 0.23
C ASN A 366 -7.66 -17.80 -0.77
N PHE A 367 -7.35 -19.07 -1.06
CA PHE A 367 -8.02 -19.82 -2.13
C PHE A 367 -8.75 -21.09 -1.65
N TRP A 368 -8.98 -21.28 -0.34
CA TRP A 368 -9.55 -22.53 0.19
C TRP A 368 -10.82 -23.01 -0.53
N GLU A 369 -11.75 -22.13 -0.88
CA GLU A 369 -13.01 -22.57 -1.49
C GLU A 369 -12.79 -23.14 -2.91
N ASP A 370 -12.01 -22.45 -3.74
CA ASP A 370 -11.88 -22.73 -5.17
C ASP A 370 -10.62 -23.53 -5.58
N LEU A 371 -9.61 -23.63 -4.71
CA LEU A 371 -8.33 -24.29 -5.02
C LEU A 371 -8.49 -25.77 -5.42
N TYR A 372 -7.50 -26.25 -6.16
CA TYR A 372 -7.41 -27.64 -6.62
C TYR A 372 -6.55 -28.49 -5.67
N PRO A 373 -6.89 -29.76 -5.38
CA PRO A 373 -8.15 -30.44 -5.68
C PRO A 373 -9.39 -29.71 -5.12
N PRO A 374 -10.55 -29.67 -5.82
CA PRO A 374 -11.74 -28.95 -5.35
C PRO A 374 -12.24 -29.43 -3.98
N LYS A 375 -12.95 -28.57 -3.24
CA LYS A 375 -13.39 -28.82 -1.85
C LYS A 375 -14.15 -30.14 -1.64
N HIS A 376 -14.97 -30.58 -2.60
CA HIS A 376 -15.66 -31.89 -2.55
C HIS A 376 -14.70 -33.09 -2.62
N ARG A 377 -13.47 -32.90 -3.10
CA ARG A 377 -12.35 -33.86 -3.04
C ARG A 377 -11.48 -33.63 -1.79
N ALA A 378 -12.08 -33.43 -0.62
CA ALA A 378 -11.37 -33.18 0.65
C ALA A 378 -10.26 -34.21 0.95
N ARG A 379 -10.49 -35.51 0.71
CA ARG A 379 -9.46 -36.58 0.80
C ARG A 379 -8.26 -36.36 -0.13
N GLY A 380 -8.47 -35.71 -1.28
CA GLY A 380 -7.41 -35.33 -2.21
C GLY A 380 -6.57 -34.16 -1.69
N ARG A 381 -7.20 -33.17 -1.04
CA ARG A 381 -6.48 -32.09 -0.34
C ARG A 381 -5.63 -32.65 0.80
N GLY A 382 -6.22 -33.49 1.65
CA GLY A 382 -5.51 -34.16 2.75
C GLY A 382 -4.25 -34.90 2.27
N ARG A 383 -4.36 -35.68 1.19
CA ARG A 383 -3.19 -36.37 0.58
C ARG A 383 -2.12 -35.44 0.02
N ALA A 384 -2.49 -34.30 -0.54
CA ALA A 384 -1.51 -33.31 -1.04
C ALA A 384 -0.72 -32.68 0.12
N ILE A 385 -1.41 -32.38 1.23
CA ILE A 385 -0.82 -31.83 2.46
C ILE A 385 0.05 -32.88 3.18
N GLU A 386 -0.41 -34.13 3.26
CA GLU A 386 0.32 -35.28 3.81
C GLU A 386 1.63 -35.52 3.03
N TRP A 387 1.57 -35.54 1.69
CA TRP A 387 2.75 -35.64 0.83
C TRP A 387 3.72 -34.48 1.06
N TRP A 388 3.21 -33.25 1.15
CA TRP A 388 4.03 -32.07 1.40
C TRP A 388 4.75 -32.15 2.75
N ALA A 389 4.07 -32.59 3.81
CA ALA A 389 4.65 -32.74 5.14
C ALA A 389 5.77 -33.80 5.15
N GLU A 390 5.49 -35.01 4.66
CA GLU A 390 6.44 -36.13 4.62
C GLU A 390 7.71 -35.77 3.81
N LYS A 391 7.53 -35.13 2.65
CA LYS A 391 8.67 -34.72 1.81
C LYS A 391 9.39 -33.48 2.32
N THR A 392 8.72 -32.59 3.04
CA THR A 392 9.36 -31.47 3.75
C THR A 392 10.29 -31.97 4.85
N GLU A 393 9.83 -32.89 5.71
CA GLU A 393 10.69 -33.52 6.71
C GLU A 393 11.89 -34.22 6.08
N THR A 394 11.65 -34.98 5.01
CA THR A 394 12.70 -35.71 4.27
C THR A 394 13.74 -34.73 3.70
N ALA A 395 13.29 -33.63 3.09
CA ALA A 395 14.15 -32.62 2.50
C ALA A 395 15.00 -31.89 3.55
N LEU A 396 14.42 -31.56 4.71
CA LEU A 396 15.10 -30.94 5.85
C LEU A 396 16.15 -31.90 6.44
N LYS A 397 15.78 -33.16 6.72
CA LYS A 397 16.67 -34.22 7.24
C LYS A 397 17.87 -34.51 6.30
N GLN A 398 17.75 -34.21 5.01
CA GLN A 398 18.82 -34.38 4.01
C GLN A 398 19.76 -33.16 3.86
N GLN A 399 19.44 -32.00 4.45
CA GLN A 399 20.32 -30.83 4.39
C GLN A 399 21.47 -30.95 5.40
N LYS A 400 22.71 -31.10 4.90
CA LYS A 400 23.92 -30.98 5.73
C LYS A 400 24.09 -29.54 6.23
N ASP A 401 24.44 -29.38 7.50
CA ASP A 401 24.73 -28.09 8.13
C ASP A 401 23.55 -27.09 7.99
N LEU A 402 22.33 -27.57 8.22
CA LEU A 402 21.13 -26.74 8.23
C LEU A 402 21.10 -25.85 9.49
N SER A 403 20.77 -24.58 9.30
CA SER A 403 20.70 -23.57 10.37
C SER A 403 19.59 -22.58 10.06
N PHE A 404 18.91 -22.09 11.10
CA PHE A 404 17.85 -21.10 11.02
C PHE A 404 18.22 -19.89 11.89
N PRO A 405 18.28 -18.66 11.35
CA PRO A 405 18.37 -17.44 12.16
C PRO A 405 17.21 -17.36 13.17
N PRO A 406 17.41 -16.88 14.41
CA PRO A 406 16.37 -16.90 15.45
C PRO A 406 15.04 -16.25 15.04
N VAL A 407 15.11 -15.14 14.29
CA VAL A 407 13.93 -14.43 13.76
C VAL A 407 13.19 -15.28 12.71
N GLN A 408 13.92 -15.95 11.81
CA GLN A 408 13.33 -16.83 10.81
C GLN A 408 12.68 -18.05 11.46
N LEU A 409 13.34 -18.66 12.46
CA LEU A 409 12.82 -19.79 13.22
C LEU A 409 11.50 -19.44 13.93
N ALA A 410 11.42 -18.24 14.54
CA ALA A 410 10.19 -17.74 15.15
C ALA A 410 9.04 -17.54 14.15
N LEU A 411 9.33 -16.98 12.96
CA LEU A 411 8.34 -16.80 11.89
C LEU A 411 7.84 -18.14 11.32
N ILE A 412 8.75 -19.10 11.10
CA ILE A 412 8.42 -20.47 10.67
C ILE A 412 7.47 -21.11 11.68
N ARG A 413 7.77 -21.05 12.97
CA ARG A 413 6.90 -21.61 14.03
C ARG A 413 5.52 -20.96 14.03
N ASN A 414 5.45 -19.63 13.94
CA ASN A 414 4.15 -18.92 13.89
C ASN A 414 3.31 -19.35 12.68
N ASN A 415 3.91 -19.41 11.49
CA ASN A 415 3.22 -19.85 10.27
C ASN A 415 2.82 -21.33 10.32
N LEU A 416 3.63 -22.19 10.94
CA LEU A 416 3.30 -23.61 11.10
C LEU A 416 2.10 -23.80 12.05
N SER A 417 2.06 -23.08 13.17
CA SER A 417 0.89 -23.09 14.08
C SER A 417 -0.37 -22.52 13.43
N ARG A 418 -0.26 -21.45 12.62
CA ARG A 418 -1.39 -20.92 11.83
C ARG A 418 -1.91 -21.95 10.83
N LEU A 419 -1.01 -22.66 10.16
CA LEU A 419 -1.35 -23.73 9.23
C LEU A 419 -2.08 -24.88 9.94
N GLU A 420 -1.61 -25.32 11.11
CA GLU A 420 -2.27 -26.37 11.89
C GLU A 420 -3.69 -25.99 12.33
N ILE A 421 -3.89 -24.76 12.81
CA ILE A 421 -5.22 -24.23 13.15
C ILE A 421 -6.13 -24.28 11.92
N LEU A 422 -5.69 -23.71 10.79
CA LEU A 422 -6.46 -23.71 9.55
C LEU A 422 -6.81 -25.13 9.08
N LEU A 423 -5.84 -26.06 9.11
CA LEU A 423 -6.09 -27.44 8.70
C LEU A 423 -7.10 -28.14 9.63
N SER A 424 -7.01 -27.91 10.95
CA SER A 424 -7.95 -28.48 11.93
C SER A 424 -9.38 -27.95 11.80
N GLU A 425 -9.56 -26.68 11.43
CA GLU A 425 -10.88 -26.08 11.16
C GLU A 425 -11.50 -26.56 9.85
N ARG A 426 -10.67 -26.95 8.87
CA ARG A 426 -11.09 -27.16 7.48
C ARG A 426 -11.08 -28.62 7.02
N LEU A 427 -10.47 -29.54 7.78
CA LEU A 427 -10.41 -30.98 7.49
C LEU A 427 -10.72 -31.81 8.74
N GLU A 428 -11.73 -32.68 8.66
CA GLU A 428 -12.09 -33.64 9.72
C GLU A 428 -10.94 -34.58 10.13
N ASN A 429 -10.02 -34.86 9.19
CA ASN A 429 -8.83 -35.68 9.39
C ASN A 429 -7.64 -34.93 8.79
N ALA A 430 -7.19 -33.87 9.47
CA ALA A 430 -6.02 -33.10 9.07
C ALA A 430 -4.72 -33.94 9.20
N PRO A 431 -3.80 -33.89 8.23
CA PRO A 431 -2.48 -34.51 8.37
C PRO A 431 -1.67 -33.89 9.52
N SER A 432 -0.91 -34.71 10.23
CA SER A 432 -0.04 -34.24 11.32
C SER A 432 1.20 -33.53 10.78
N LEU A 433 1.56 -32.39 11.39
CA LEU A 433 2.80 -31.65 11.10
C LEU A 433 3.84 -31.79 12.24
N VAL A 434 3.59 -32.66 13.22
CA VAL A 434 4.43 -32.83 14.43
C VAL A 434 5.89 -33.16 14.10
N GLY A 435 6.17 -33.99 13.08
CA GLY A 435 7.56 -34.31 12.72
C GLY A 435 8.35 -33.11 12.18
N ILE A 436 7.68 -32.10 11.61
CA ILE A 436 8.29 -30.81 11.26
C ILE A 436 8.54 -29.97 12.53
N GLN A 437 7.61 -29.97 13.49
CA GLN A 437 7.80 -29.29 14.77
C GLN A 437 8.98 -29.86 15.57
N GLU A 438 9.09 -31.19 15.66
CA GLU A 438 10.18 -31.88 16.36
C GLU A 438 11.54 -31.53 15.74
N LEU A 439 11.64 -31.53 14.41
CA LEU A 439 12.85 -31.06 13.71
C LEU A 439 13.20 -29.61 14.08
N LEU A 440 12.21 -28.71 14.11
CA LEU A 440 12.43 -27.29 14.47
C LEU A 440 12.84 -27.09 15.93
N ASN A 441 12.43 -27.98 16.83
CA ASN A 441 12.82 -27.93 18.24
C ASN A 441 14.29 -28.33 18.44
N GLY A 442 14.82 -29.24 17.61
CA GLY A 442 16.24 -29.62 17.60
C GLY A 442 17.21 -28.51 17.17
N PHE A 443 16.73 -27.36 16.67
CA PHE A 443 17.54 -26.19 16.34
C PHE A 443 17.54 -25.10 17.43
N MET A 444 16.98 -25.37 18.61
CA MET A 444 17.12 -24.46 19.76
C MET A 444 18.52 -24.59 20.39
N PRO A 445 19.10 -23.48 20.91
CA PRO A 445 20.21 -23.61 21.85
C PRO A 445 19.70 -24.34 23.11
N GLU A 446 20.39 -25.40 23.52
CA GLU A 446 20.06 -26.12 24.75
C GLU A 446 20.14 -25.16 25.95
N VAL A 447 19.05 -25.07 26.71
CA VAL A 447 19.03 -24.41 28.01
C VAL A 447 19.34 -25.48 29.04
N ASP A 448 20.55 -25.45 29.62
CA ASP A 448 21.00 -26.41 30.64
C ASP A 448 20.07 -26.38 31.87
N GLU A 449 19.15 -27.34 31.96
CA GLU A 449 18.39 -27.60 33.18
C GLU A 449 19.24 -28.37 34.19
N THR A 450 19.71 -27.69 35.24
CA THR A 450 20.31 -28.35 36.41
C THR A 450 19.24 -28.59 37.49
N PRO A 451 18.98 -29.85 37.91
CA PRO A 451 17.96 -30.14 38.90
C PRO A 451 18.40 -29.74 40.32
N ARG A 452 17.57 -28.95 40.99
CA ARG A 452 17.77 -28.53 42.39
C ARG A 452 17.49 -29.69 43.35
N SER A 453 18.53 -30.19 44.01
CA SER A 453 18.39 -31.13 45.13
C SER A 453 18.12 -30.40 46.46
N GLU A 454 17.20 -30.92 47.27
CA GLU A 454 16.89 -30.40 48.60
C GLU A 454 17.97 -30.79 49.64
N SER A 455 18.27 -29.89 50.58
CA SER A 455 18.63 -30.25 51.96
C SER A 455 18.51 -29.06 52.91
N ARG A 456 18.18 -29.31 54.18
CA ARG A 456 18.03 -28.29 55.25
C ARG A 456 19.27 -28.23 56.15
N LEU A 457 19.61 -27.01 56.58
CA LEU A 457 20.12 -26.57 57.91
C LEU A 457 21.24 -27.39 58.60
N PRO A 458 22.29 -26.74 59.14
CA PRO A 458 22.17 -26.18 60.50
C PRO A 458 22.85 -24.79 60.71
N PRO A 459 22.65 -24.13 61.88
CA PRO A 459 23.04 -22.73 62.09
C PRO A 459 24.35 -22.50 62.87
N VAL A 460 25.02 -21.39 62.49
CA VAL A 460 25.79 -20.41 63.31
C VAL A 460 26.94 -20.90 64.21
N SER A 461 28.16 -20.46 63.85
CA SER A 461 29.15 -19.86 64.77
C SER A 461 30.10 -18.95 63.96
N ASP A 462 30.29 -17.70 64.41
CA ASP A 462 31.25 -16.71 63.89
C ASP A 462 32.71 -17.05 64.31
N PRO A 463 33.73 -16.19 64.04
CA PRO A 463 34.15 -15.57 62.77
C PRO A 463 35.67 -15.74 62.53
N GLU A 464 36.20 -15.33 61.36
CA GLU A 464 37.41 -14.48 61.20
C GLU A 464 37.93 -14.49 59.75
N ALA A 465 38.05 -13.27 59.18
CA ALA A 465 39.14 -12.77 58.32
C ALA A 465 38.61 -11.80 57.26
N GLU A 466 38.94 -10.51 57.45
CA GLU A 466 39.34 -9.53 56.43
C GLU A 466 38.70 -9.64 55.01
N ASN A 467 37.98 -8.66 54.48
CA ASN A 467 38.43 -7.26 54.45
C ASN A 467 37.30 -6.27 54.08
N THR A 468 37.24 -5.19 54.86
CA THR A 468 36.97 -3.80 54.44
C THR A 468 36.14 -3.58 53.16
N SER A 469 34.84 -3.34 53.33
CA SER A 469 34.03 -2.59 52.36
C SER A 469 33.96 -1.12 52.76
N VAL A 470 34.07 -0.20 51.78
CA VAL A 470 33.38 1.11 51.64
C VAL A 470 34.04 1.95 50.54
N GLN A 471 33.32 2.14 49.41
CA GLN A 471 33.27 3.33 48.51
C GLN A 471 34.55 3.79 47.75
N VAL A 472 34.52 4.44 46.56
CA VAL A 472 33.51 4.69 45.50
C VAL A 472 34.24 5.15 44.20
N SER A 473 33.83 4.67 43.01
CA SER A 473 33.93 5.32 41.67
C SER A 473 33.42 4.32 40.60
N LYS A 474 32.41 4.59 39.74
CA LYS A 474 32.39 5.46 38.53
C LYS A 474 33.52 5.12 37.52
N GLU A 475 33.40 5.14 36.20
CA GLU A 475 32.40 5.57 35.20
C GLU A 475 32.55 4.66 33.93
N ASP A 476 31.62 4.48 32.98
CA ASP A 476 30.14 4.57 32.91
C ASP A 476 29.63 4.05 31.52
N ASP A 477 28.37 3.57 31.44
CA ASP A 477 27.37 3.72 30.33
C ASP A 477 27.48 3.01 28.93
N PHE A 478 26.41 2.27 28.58
CA PHE A 478 25.95 1.96 27.20
C PHE A 478 24.44 1.61 27.25
N PRO A 479 23.52 2.44 26.70
CA PRO A 479 22.09 2.25 26.92
C PRO A 479 21.45 1.28 25.91
N GLY A 480 21.08 0.10 26.41
CA GLY A 480 20.07 -0.75 25.79
C GLY A 480 18.76 -0.64 26.57
N GLU A 481 17.85 0.26 26.16
CA GLU A 481 16.53 0.40 26.80
C GLU A 481 15.64 -0.81 26.51
N GLY A 482 15.78 -1.86 27.31
CA GLY A 482 14.72 -2.84 27.50
C GLY A 482 13.57 -2.18 28.24
N TYR A 483 12.41 -2.03 27.59
CA TYR A 483 11.20 -1.56 28.27
C TYR A 483 10.89 -2.49 29.46
N PRO A 484 10.84 -1.97 30.71
CA PRO A 484 10.48 -2.80 31.84
C PRO A 484 8.98 -3.12 31.75
N SER A 485 8.66 -4.39 31.53
CA SER A 485 7.32 -4.92 31.77
C SER A 485 6.99 -4.73 33.25
N ARG A 486 6.23 -3.67 33.56
CA ARG A 486 5.62 -3.48 34.88
C ARG A 486 4.32 -4.28 34.91
N ASP A 487 4.17 -5.14 35.90
CA ASP A 487 2.87 -5.73 36.23
C ASP A 487 1.91 -4.59 36.63
N LEU A 488 0.73 -4.54 36.02
CA LEU A 488 -0.30 -3.55 36.33
C LEU A 488 -1.08 -4.01 37.58
N VAL A 489 -0.97 -3.28 38.68
CA VAL A 489 -1.48 -3.74 39.98
C VAL A 489 -2.86 -3.14 40.31
N ASN A 490 -3.25 -2.01 39.71
CA ASN A 490 -4.56 -1.38 39.93
C ASN A 490 -5.08 -0.58 38.72
N SER A 491 -6.37 -0.19 38.76
CA SER A 491 -7.05 0.56 37.68
C SER A 491 -6.37 1.89 37.36
N HIS A 492 -5.89 2.62 38.36
CA HIS A 492 -5.31 3.94 38.16
C HIS A 492 -3.94 3.86 37.46
N GLU A 493 -3.14 2.85 37.78
CA GLU A 493 -1.93 2.50 37.02
C GLU A 493 -2.25 2.09 35.58
N ALA A 494 -3.32 1.33 35.37
CA ALA A 494 -3.76 0.93 34.03
C ALA A 494 -4.26 2.12 33.19
N GLU A 495 -4.99 3.06 33.80
CA GLU A 495 -5.42 4.33 33.18
C GLU A 495 -4.22 5.20 32.78
N HIS A 496 -3.23 5.36 33.68
CA HIS A 496 -2.00 6.10 33.38
C HIS A 496 -1.18 5.41 32.28
N ALA A 497 -1.00 4.09 32.35
CA ALA A 497 -0.30 3.32 31.33
C ALA A 497 -1.00 3.39 29.96
N LEU A 498 -2.35 3.41 29.94
CA LEU A 498 -3.13 3.62 28.72
C LEU A 498 -2.97 5.04 28.17
N GLN A 499 -2.96 6.06 29.02
CA GLN A 499 -2.69 7.45 28.64
C GLN A 499 -1.29 7.62 28.03
N ASP A 500 -0.27 7.02 28.63
CA ASP A 500 1.11 7.00 28.12
C ASP A 500 1.20 6.23 26.79
N GLY A 501 0.53 5.07 26.71
CA GLY A 501 0.43 4.28 25.49
C GLY A 501 -0.22 5.07 24.34
N MET A 502 -1.33 5.77 24.61
CA MET A 502 -2.01 6.60 23.61
C MET A 502 -1.18 7.83 23.20
N ASN A 503 -0.36 8.38 24.10
CA ASN A 503 0.59 9.43 23.76
C ASN A 503 1.69 8.90 22.81
N LYS A 504 2.28 7.73 23.10
CA LYS A 504 3.25 7.08 22.20
C LYS A 504 2.64 6.71 20.84
N VAL A 505 1.40 6.22 20.82
CA VAL A 505 0.64 5.96 19.58
C VAL A 505 0.47 7.24 18.77
N ARG A 506 0.17 8.38 19.41
CA ARG A 506 0.05 9.68 18.74
C ARG A 506 1.38 10.15 18.14
N GLU A 507 2.49 10.03 18.87
CA GLU A 507 3.83 10.35 18.40
C GLU A 507 4.23 9.49 17.19
N ALA A 508 4.05 8.18 17.28
CA ALA A 508 4.33 7.25 16.18
C ALA A 508 3.43 7.52 14.95
N SER A 509 2.15 7.83 15.18
CA SER A 509 1.20 8.16 14.09
C SER A 509 1.60 9.46 13.38
N TYR A 510 2.01 10.48 14.14
CA TYR A 510 2.50 11.74 13.60
C TYR A 510 3.78 11.54 12.79
N TYR A 511 4.73 10.73 13.28
CA TYR A 511 5.94 10.39 12.54
C TYR A 511 5.64 9.66 11.22
N LEU A 512 4.78 8.63 11.24
CA LEU A 512 4.36 7.91 10.03
C LEU A 512 3.69 8.84 9.01
N TRP A 513 2.84 9.75 9.48
CA TRP A 513 2.16 10.74 8.66
C TRP A 513 3.12 11.76 8.03
N GLN A 514 4.20 12.16 8.73
CA GLN A 514 5.25 13.01 8.16
C GLN A 514 6.05 12.31 7.06
N GLN A 515 6.22 10.99 7.12
CA GLN A 515 6.92 10.22 6.08
C GLN A 515 6.05 9.99 4.84
N ASP A 516 4.77 9.63 5.03
CA ASP A 516 3.82 9.50 3.92
C ASP A 516 2.38 9.87 4.34
N LEU A 517 1.90 10.96 3.75
CA LEU A 517 0.55 11.49 3.91
C LEU A 517 -0.57 10.54 3.41
N ALA A 518 -0.26 9.49 2.66
CA ALA A 518 -1.22 8.46 2.24
C ALA A 518 -1.41 7.32 3.26
N VAL A 519 -0.63 7.28 4.35
CA VAL A 519 -0.64 6.18 5.33
C VAL A 519 -1.92 6.21 6.19
N ALA A 520 -2.92 5.44 5.74
CA ALA A 520 -4.24 5.37 6.35
C ALA A 520 -4.24 5.05 7.86
N VAL A 521 -3.30 4.22 8.34
CA VAL A 521 -3.23 3.86 9.77
C VAL A 521 -2.91 5.06 10.66
N ALA A 522 -2.12 6.03 10.19
CA ALA A 522 -1.80 7.23 10.95
C ALA A 522 -3.07 8.07 11.23
N TYR A 523 -3.91 8.30 10.21
CA TYR A 523 -5.19 9.00 10.37
C TYR A 523 -6.14 8.30 11.34
N ARG A 524 -6.15 6.95 11.35
CA ARG A 524 -6.96 6.17 12.29
C ARG A 524 -6.47 6.34 13.72
N MET A 525 -5.17 6.16 13.93
CA MET A 525 -4.59 6.13 15.27
C MET A 525 -4.52 7.53 15.90
N THR A 526 -4.33 8.59 15.11
CA THR A 526 -4.50 9.98 15.58
C THR A 526 -5.94 10.23 16.06
N ARG A 527 -6.96 9.75 15.34
CA ARG A 527 -8.38 9.91 15.72
C ARG A 527 -8.75 9.09 16.95
N LYS A 528 -8.33 7.82 17.01
CA LYS A 528 -8.53 6.97 18.21
C LYS A 528 -7.84 7.58 19.43
N SER A 529 -6.57 8.00 19.34
CA SER A 529 -5.84 8.64 20.45
C SER A 529 -6.30 10.06 20.80
N ALA A 530 -7.12 10.72 19.96
CA ALA A 530 -7.78 11.99 20.25
C ALA A 530 -9.15 11.81 20.94
N TRP A 531 -9.86 10.72 20.66
CA TRP A 531 -11.23 10.50 21.12
C TRP A 531 -11.41 9.35 22.13
N TYR A 532 -10.36 8.61 22.52
CA TYR A 532 -10.54 7.46 23.40
C TYR A 532 -11.14 7.81 24.77
N THR A 533 -10.80 8.99 25.33
CA THR A 533 -11.35 9.50 26.61
C THR A 533 -12.75 10.11 26.51
N VAL A 534 -13.31 10.24 25.30
CA VAL A 534 -14.60 10.90 25.08
C VAL A 534 -15.71 9.86 25.05
N GLU A 535 -16.31 9.60 26.21
CA GLU A 535 -17.40 8.63 26.37
C GLU A 535 -18.80 9.27 26.30
N ASP A 536 -18.94 10.51 26.77
CA ASP A 536 -20.18 11.28 26.80
C ASP A 536 -20.14 12.55 25.93
N LEU A 537 -21.32 13.09 25.59
CA LEU A 537 -21.43 14.43 25.02
C LEU A 537 -20.95 15.49 26.02
N PRO A 538 -20.21 16.52 25.58
CA PRO A 538 -19.75 17.57 26.48
C PRO A 538 -20.93 18.34 27.10
N PRO A 539 -20.87 18.73 28.40
CA PRO A 539 -21.97 19.42 29.07
C PRO A 539 -22.38 20.72 28.37
N THR A 540 -23.68 20.87 28.08
CA THR A 540 -24.24 22.03 27.38
C THR A 540 -25.30 22.78 28.17
N VAL A 541 -25.49 24.05 27.80
CA VAL A 541 -26.67 24.85 28.14
C VAL A 541 -27.21 25.42 26.83
N SER A 542 -28.42 25.03 26.44
CA SER A 542 -29.04 25.44 25.15
C SER A 542 -28.14 25.18 23.94
N GLY A 543 -27.54 23.98 23.85
CA GLY A 543 -26.65 23.58 22.75
C GLY A 543 -25.22 24.15 22.79
N ARG A 544 -24.91 25.10 23.69
CA ARG A 544 -23.55 25.65 23.86
C ARG A 544 -22.80 24.95 24.97
N THR A 545 -21.57 24.54 24.67
CA THR A 545 -20.64 23.91 25.61
C THR A 545 -19.80 24.96 26.35
N ARG A 546 -19.02 24.53 27.35
CA ARG A 546 -17.96 25.35 27.97
C ARG A 546 -16.60 25.27 27.26
N ILE A 547 -16.52 24.56 26.12
CA ILE A 547 -15.26 24.31 25.41
C ILE A 547 -14.86 25.59 24.64
N PRO A 548 -13.59 26.04 24.74
CA PRO A 548 -13.13 27.23 24.02
C PRO A 548 -13.15 27.01 22.50
N PRO A 549 -13.54 28.02 21.70
CA PRO A 549 -13.54 27.92 20.25
C PRO A 549 -12.13 27.94 19.66
N PRO A 550 -11.96 27.44 18.42
CA PRO A 550 -10.79 27.72 17.61
C PRO A 550 -10.65 29.23 17.35
N THR A 551 -9.43 29.72 17.31
CA THR A 551 -9.15 31.16 17.13
C THR A 551 -9.51 31.63 15.72
N THR A 552 -9.79 32.92 15.57
CA THR A 552 -10.06 33.53 14.26
C THR A 552 -8.89 33.37 13.29
N VAL A 553 -7.65 33.33 13.79
CA VAL A 553 -6.43 33.11 12.99
C VAL A 553 -6.45 31.72 12.35
N GLU A 554 -6.84 30.69 13.11
CA GLU A 554 -6.87 29.30 12.63
C GLU A 554 -8.02 29.05 11.67
N LYS A 555 -9.20 29.62 11.96
CA LYS A 555 -10.36 29.63 11.06
C LYS A 555 -10.01 30.28 9.70
N ASN A 556 -9.37 31.45 9.73
CA ASN A 556 -8.95 32.16 8.52
C ASN A 556 -7.88 31.38 7.73
N LEU A 557 -6.87 30.82 8.40
CA LEU A 557 -5.83 30.01 7.75
C LEU A 557 -6.42 28.84 6.96
N LEU A 558 -7.31 28.06 7.58
CA LEU A 558 -7.93 26.91 6.92
C LEU A 558 -8.84 27.34 5.75
N PHE A 559 -9.58 28.43 5.91
CA PHE A 559 -10.42 28.99 4.84
C PHE A 559 -9.57 29.48 3.65
N GLU A 560 -8.47 30.18 3.91
CA GLU A 560 -7.55 30.63 2.86
C GLU A 560 -6.91 29.46 2.11
N LEU A 561 -6.39 28.44 2.81
CA LEU A 561 -5.77 27.26 2.19
C LEU A 561 -6.78 26.50 1.31
N ARG A 562 -8.01 26.32 1.82
CA ARG A 562 -9.10 25.68 1.06
C ARG A 562 -9.45 26.41 -0.23
N ASN A 563 -9.49 27.75 -0.18
CA ASN A 563 -9.84 28.61 -1.32
C ASN A 563 -8.68 28.77 -2.32
N LYS A 564 -7.43 28.74 -1.85
CA LYS A 564 -6.21 28.74 -2.70
C LYS A 564 -6.03 27.42 -3.46
N GLY A 565 -6.74 26.37 -3.07
CA GLY A 565 -6.70 25.05 -3.74
C GLY A 565 -5.56 24.14 -3.28
N ASP A 566 -4.69 24.60 -2.37
CA ASP A 566 -3.57 23.83 -1.84
C ASP A 566 -4.08 22.73 -0.89
N ALA A 567 -4.32 21.56 -1.46
CA ALA A 567 -4.83 20.40 -0.73
C ALA A 567 -3.81 19.85 0.27
N GLU A 568 -2.51 19.85 -0.04
CA GLU A 568 -1.50 19.30 0.85
C GLU A 568 -1.31 20.19 2.09
N ALA A 569 -1.23 21.52 1.91
CA ALA A 569 -1.14 22.44 3.02
C ALA A 569 -2.44 22.48 3.84
N LEU A 570 -3.62 22.38 3.21
CA LEU A 570 -4.89 22.26 3.92
C LEU A 570 -4.93 21.01 4.82
N LEU A 571 -4.53 19.86 4.28
CA LEU A 571 -4.43 18.60 5.02
C LEU A 571 -3.48 18.73 6.22
N LYS A 572 -2.28 19.26 5.99
CA LYS A 572 -1.29 19.48 7.05
C LYS A 572 -1.79 20.45 8.13
N ALA A 573 -2.44 21.53 7.75
CA ALA A 573 -2.99 22.52 8.68
C ALA A 573 -4.19 21.99 9.50
N ALA A 574 -4.99 21.08 8.93
CA ALA A 574 -6.13 20.46 9.59
C ALA A 574 -5.70 19.35 10.59
N GLU A 575 -4.88 18.38 10.16
CA GLU A 575 -4.44 17.29 11.04
C GLU A 575 -3.61 17.81 12.23
N ALA A 576 -2.73 18.81 12.02
CA ALA A 576 -1.93 19.41 13.08
C ALA A 576 -2.75 20.09 14.20
N ARG A 577 -4.04 20.36 13.96
CA ARG A 577 -4.97 20.99 14.92
C ARG A 577 -5.97 20.04 15.54
N LEU A 578 -6.10 18.82 15.01
CA LEU A 578 -7.12 17.85 15.42
C LEU A 578 -7.02 17.48 16.90
N THR A 579 -5.81 17.34 17.43
CA THR A 579 -5.56 16.97 18.84
C THR A 579 -5.79 18.13 19.81
N GLN A 580 -5.67 19.38 19.36
CA GLN A 580 -5.96 20.58 20.13
C GLN A 580 -7.47 20.90 20.15
N TYR A 581 -8.16 20.62 19.04
CA TYR A 581 -9.58 20.90 18.86
C TYR A 581 -10.36 19.62 18.50
N ILE A 582 -10.34 18.63 19.39
CA ILE A 582 -10.92 17.30 19.17
C ILE A 582 -12.42 17.30 18.80
N PHE A 583 -13.14 18.37 19.15
CA PHE A 583 -14.56 18.58 18.84
C PHE A 583 -14.83 19.47 17.62
N TRP A 584 -13.80 20.00 16.96
CA TRP A 584 -13.97 20.81 15.75
C TRP A 584 -14.11 19.89 14.52
N LEU A 585 -15.33 19.44 14.25
CA LEU A 585 -15.64 18.45 13.22
C LEU A 585 -15.31 18.95 11.80
N ASP A 586 -15.29 20.26 11.57
CA ASP A 586 -14.85 20.84 10.30
C ASP A 586 -13.43 20.39 9.92
N LEU A 587 -12.52 20.16 10.88
CA LEU A 587 -11.17 19.67 10.61
C LEU A 587 -11.21 18.33 9.88
N ASN A 588 -12.12 17.43 10.26
CA ASN A 588 -12.26 16.13 9.62
C ASN A 588 -12.81 16.24 8.19
N ARG A 589 -13.79 17.13 7.94
CA ARG A 589 -14.24 17.40 6.57
C ARG A 589 -13.13 18.00 5.73
N LEU A 590 -12.36 18.95 6.26
CA LEU A 590 -11.28 19.61 5.53
C LEU A 590 -10.15 18.63 5.19
N SER A 591 -9.78 17.73 6.11
CA SER A 591 -8.85 16.64 5.81
C SER A 591 -9.40 15.67 4.76
N ALA A 592 -10.67 15.27 4.84
CA ALA A 592 -11.29 14.41 3.84
C ALA A 592 -11.35 15.08 2.44
N GLU A 593 -11.77 16.34 2.39
CA GLU A 593 -11.81 17.17 1.17
C GLU A 593 -10.41 17.32 0.56
N ALA A 594 -9.39 17.54 1.38
CA ALA A 594 -8.00 17.60 0.95
C ALA A 594 -7.49 16.26 0.40
N LEU A 595 -7.73 15.15 1.10
CA LEU A 595 -7.33 13.80 0.66
C LEU A 595 -7.99 13.42 -0.68
N LEU A 596 -9.26 13.79 -0.90
CA LEU A 596 -9.92 13.61 -2.20
C LEU A 596 -9.26 14.43 -3.31
N ARG A 597 -8.89 15.69 -3.04
CA ARG A 597 -8.18 16.56 -4.00
C ARG A 597 -6.78 16.07 -4.34
N LEU A 598 -6.12 15.32 -3.44
CA LEU A 598 -4.80 14.74 -3.66
C LEU A 598 -4.83 13.43 -4.49
N GLY A 599 -6.01 12.87 -4.77
CA GLY A 599 -6.21 11.77 -5.72
C GLY A 599 -6.21 10.36 -5.13
N THR A 600 -6.32 9.36 -6.00
CA THR A 600 -6.63 7.95 -5.67
C THR A 600 -5.67 7.28 -4.68
N ARG A 601 -4.37 7.65 -4.68
CA ARG A 601 -3.40 7.16 -3.68
C ARG A 601 -3.88 7.40 -2.24
N PHE A 602 -4.59 8.50 -2.01
CA PHE A 602 -5.05 8.93 -0.69
C PHE A 602 -6.42 8.33 -0.31
N GLU A 603 -7.02 7.51 -1.16
CA GLU A 603 -8.37 6.99 -0.94
C GLU A 603 -8.49 6.17 0.36
N ARG A 604 -7.50 5.33 0.69
CA ARG A 604 -7.48 4.59 1.97
C ARG A 604 -7.37 5.52 3.18
N ALA A 605 -6.64 6.63 3.06
CA ALA A 605 -6.53 7.65 4.10
C ALA A 605 -7.85 8.45 4.22
N HIS A 606 -8.47 8.84 3.10
CA HIS A 606 -9.80 9.45 3.06
C HIS A 606 -10.85 8.55 3.74
N GLN A 607 -10.88 7.26 3.39
CA GLN A 607 -11.76 6.27 4.02
C GLN A 607 -11.50 6.14 5.52
N ALA A 608 -10.24 6.17 5.97
CA ALA A 608 -9.88 6.18 7.39
C ALA A 608 -10.45 7.42 8.12
N VAL A 609 -10.28 8.62 7.56
CA VAL A 609 -10.84 9.86 8.14
C VAL A 609 -12.36 9.76 8.25
N CYS A 610 -13.04 9.36 7.16
CA CYS A 610 -14.50 9.26 7.13
C CYS A 610 -15.03 8.20 8.11
N GLN A 611 -14.44 7.00 8.12
CA GLN A 611 -14.90 5.91 8.99
C GLN A 611 -14.75 6.24 10.48
N GLU A 612 -13.59 6.72 10.92
CA GLU A 612 -13.38 7.03 12.34
C GLU A 612 -14.25 8.23 12.79
N THR A 613 -14.48 9.21 11.92
CA THR A 613 -15.41 10.32 12.18
C THR A 613 -16.86 9.83 12.30
N ALA A 614 -17.29 8.90 11.44
CA ALA A 614 -18.61 8.27 11.53
C ALA A 614 -18.74 7.37 12.79
N PHE A 615 -17.67 6.70 13.22
CA PHE A 615 -17.64 5.97 14.49
C PHE A 615 -17.81 6.90 15.71
N LEU A 616 -17.23 8.10 15.68
CA LEU A 616 -17.42 9.09 16.75
C LEU A 616 -18.89 9.49 16.88
N LEU A 617 -19.55 9.85 15.76
CA LEU A 617 -20.96 10.24 15.77
C LEU A 617 -21.90 9.08 16.14
N LEU A 618 -21.57 7.85 15.75
CA LEU A 618 -22.33 6.67 16.17
C LEU A 618 -22.27 6.46 17.71
N ARG A 619 -21.12 6.76 18.33
CA ARG A 619 -20.96 6.70 19.79
C ARG A 619 -21.58 7.91 20.50
N LEU A 620 -21.60 9.08 19.85
CA LEU A 620 -22.03 10.36 20.40
C LEU A 620 -23.04 11.07 19.47
N PRO A 621 -24.27 10.56 19.30
CA PRO A 621 -25.27 11.19 18.43
C PRO A 621 -25.64 12.60 18.90
N GLY A 622 -25.72 13.57 17.99
CA GLY A 622 -26.02 14.97 18.30
C GLY A 622 -24.80 15.83 18.65
N LEU A 623 -23.58 15.28 18.62
CA LEU A 623 -22.34 16.04 18.78
C LEU A 623 -22.20 17.13 17.69
N GLU A 624 -22.69 16.86 16.50
CA GLU A 624 -22.75 17.72 15.32
C GLU A 624 -23.70 18.94 15.48
N GLU A 625 -24.64 18.88 16.42
CA GLU A 625 -25.56 19.96 16.74
C GLU A 625 -24.95 20.97 17.73
N LEU A 626 -23.93 20.55 18.49
CA LEU A 626 -23.34 21.35 19.57
C LEU A 626 -22.46 22.50 19.07
N SER A 627 -22.20 23.44 19.98
CA SER A 627 -21.39 24.63 19.74
C SER A 627 -20.36 24.86 20.84
N PHE A 628 -19.26 25.54 20.49
CA PHE A 628 -18.28 26.10 21.41
C PHE A 628 -18.90 27.20 22.29
N SER A 629 -18.14 27.68 23.29
CA SER A 629 -18.61 28.67 24.26
C SER A 629 -18.97 30.04 23.66
N ASP A 630 -18.40 30.41 22.51
CA ASP A 630 -18.75 31.62 21.75
C ASP A 630 -19.99 31.44 20.84
N GLY A 631 -20.50 30.22 20.68
CA GLY A 631 -21.56 29.88 19.74
C GLY A 631 -21.08 29.51 18.33
N THR A 632 -19.77 29.41 18.08
CA THR A 632 -19.23 28.73 16.89
C THR A 632 -19.72 27.28 16.91
N PRO A 633 -20.33 26.74 15.84
CA PRO A 633 -20.78 25.34 15.82
C PRO A 633 -19.58 24.38 15.75
N PHE A 634 -19.73 23.16 16.27
CA PHE A 634 -18.74 22.09 16.10
C PHE A 634 -18.63 21.63 14.65
N ALA A 635 -19.75 21.64 13.92
CA ALA A 635 -19.85 21.41 12.49
C ALA A 635 -20.59 22.57 11.80
N THR A 636 -19.94 23.20 10.82
CA THR A 636 -20.60 24.09 9.85
C THR A 636 -21.71 23.36 9.08
N PRO A 637 -22.69 24.06 8.46
CA PRO A 637 -23.74 23.41 7.66
C PRO A 637 -23.20 22.46 6.59
N GLU A 638 -22.12 22.84 5.91
CA GLU A 638 -21.42 22.02 4.92
C GLU A 638 -20.77 20.78 5.55
N THR A 639 -20.29 20.91 6.79
CA THR A 639 -19.79 19.76 7.57
C THR A 639 -20.92 18.84 7.99
N ARG A 640 -22.08 19.35 8.44
CA ARG A 640 -23.24 18.49 8.78
C ARG A 640 -23.70 17.67 7.59
N GLN A 641 -23.84 18.28 6.41
CA GLN A 641 -24.19 17.56 5.17
C GLN A 641 -23.16 16.47 4.80
N TRP A 642 -21.86 16.73 5.03
CA TRP A 642 -20.83 15.71 4.84
C TRP A 642 -20.91 14.59 5.89
N LEU A 643 -21.18 14.91 7.15
CA LEU A 643 -21.36 13.95 8.24
C LEU A 643 -22.57 13.04 8.01
N GLU A 644 -23.68 13.57 7.48
CA GLU A 644 -24.83 12.81 7.00
C GLU A 644 -24.41 11.84 5.88
N SER A 645 -23.60 12.28 4.92
CA SER A 645 -23.17 11.42 3.80
C SER A 645 -22.36 10.20 4.24
N ILE A 646 -21.43 10.36 5.18
CA ILE A 646 -20.57 9.27 5.69
C ILE A 646 -21.30 8.37 6.71
N THR A 647 -22.37 8.85 7.33
CA THR A 647 -23.20 8.04 8.23
C THR A 647 -24.31 7.28 7.49
N CYS A 648 -24.95 7.87 6.47
CA CYS A 648 -25.91 7.19 5.61
C CYS A 648 -25.28 6.05 4.79
N GLN A 649 -24.03 6.21 4.32
CA GLN A 649 -23.25 5.11 3.71
C GLN A 649 -23.13 3.90 4.65
N ARG A 650 -23.18 4.11 5.97
CA ARG A 650 -23.15 3.05 6.98
C ARG A 650 -24.53 2.61 7.49
N ALA A 651 -25.58 3.43 7.37
CA ALA A 651 -26.95 2.98 7.63
C ALA A 651 -27.35 1.81 6.71
N SER A 652 -26.82 1.79 5.48
CA SER A 652 -26.92 0.64 4.55
C SER A 652 -26.12 -0.60 4.96
N LEU A 653 -25.16 -0.45 5.90
CA LEU A 653 -24.34 -1.52 6.49
C LEU A 653 -24.77 -1.86 7.95
N GLY A 654 -25.84 -1.23 8.44
CA GLY A 654 -26.24 -1.26 9.86
C GLY A 654 -27.48 -2.10 10.18
N LYS A 655 -28.19 -2.63 9.18
CA LYS A 655 -29.30 -3.58 9.36
C LYS A 655 -28.85 -5.02 9.12
N THR A 656 -27.88 -5.47 9.89
CA THR A 656 -27.45 -6.88 9.89
C THR A 656 -28.35 -7.71 10.80
N SER A 657 -29.61 -7.90 10.36
CA SER A 657 -30.34 -9.12 10.74
C SER A 657 -29.59 -10.33 10.19
N GLN A 658 -29.58 -11.45 10.92
CA GLN A 658 -28.84 -12.63 10.51
C GLN A 658 -29.36 -13.22 9.20
N SER A 659 -28.64 -13.00 8.11
CA SER A 659 -28.67 -13.79 6.88
C SER A 659 -27.25 -13.96 6.36
N LEU A 660 -26.98 -15.07 5.67
CA LEU A 660 -25.65 -15.42 5.14
C LEU A 660 -25.13 -14.35 4.16
N PRO A 661 -23.79 -14.20 4.01
CA PRO A 661 -23.23 -13.22 3.08
C PRO A 661 -23.37 -13.70 1.62
N ASP A 662 -24.26 -13.06 0.87
CA ASP A 662 -24.35 -13.17 -0.59
C ASP A 662 -23.24 -12.37 -1.28
N THR A 663 -22.01 -12.87 -1.21
CA THR A 663 -20.80 -12.20 -1.72
C THR A 663 -20.83 -11.81 -3.22
N PRO A 664 -21.52 -12.51 -4.16
CA PRO A 664 -21.57 -12.10 -5.57
C PRO A 664 -22.38 -10.83 -5.84
N LEU A 665 -23.19 -10.35 -4.88
CA LEU A 665 -24.19 -9.30 -5.14
C LEU A 665 -23.62 -7.88 -5.02
N VAL A 666 -22.66 -7.66 -4.12
CA VAL A 666 -22.06 -6.34 -3.90
C VAL A 666 -21.13 -5.97 -5.05
N GLU A 667 -20.29 -6.90 -5.51
CA GLU A 667 -19.41 -6.69 -6.67
C GLU A 667 -20.21 -6.34 -7.94
N MET A 668 -21.37 -6.99 -8.14
CA MET A 668 -22.25 -6.71 -9.28
C MET A 668 -22.82 -5.28 -9.23
N GLU A 669 -23.31 -4.81 -8.07
CA GLU A 669 -23.80 -3.43 -7.96
C GLU A 669 -22.68 -2.39 -8.09
N GLU A 670 -21.45 -2.68 -7.64
CA GLU A 670 -20.29 -1.80 -7.85
C GLU A 670 -19.83 -1.75 -9.32
N VAL A 671 -19.83 -2.88 -10.04
CA VAL A 671 -19.49 -2.93 -11.47
C VAL A 671 -20.53 -2.18 -12.31
N ILE A 672 -21.81 -2.32 -11.97
CA ILE A 672 -22.90 -1.54 -12.58
C ILE A 672 -22.73 -0.05 -12.22
N GLY A 673 -22.38 0.29 -10.97
CA GLY A 673 -22.12 1.66 -10.51
C GLY A 673 -21.02 2.35 -11.31
N LYS A 674 -19.82 1.74 -11.41
CA LYS A 674 -18.70 2.26 -12.20
C LYS A 674 -19.08 2.48 -13.67
N SER A 675 -19.84 1.54 -14.25
CA SER A 675 -20.31 1.67 -15.61
C SER A 675 -21.36 2.79 -15.78
N ILE A 676 -22.22 3.03 -14.78
CA ILE A 676 -23.15 4.17 -14.77
C ILE A 676 -22.38 5.50 -14.77
N ASP A 677 -21.27 5.61 -14.06
CA ASP A 677 -20.45 6.84 -14.05
C ASP A 677 -19.86 7.14 -15.44
N GLU A 678 -19.40 6.12 -16.17
CA GLU A 678 -18.97 6.24 -17.57
C GLU A 678 -20.11 6.74 -18.48
N ILE A 679 -21.33 6.20 -18.30
CA ILE A 679 -22.49 6.60 -19.09
C ILE A 679 -22.95 8.03 -18.72
N GLN A 680 -22.89 8.42 -17.45
CA GLN A 680 -23.12 9.81 -17.03
C GLN A 680 -22.10 10.77 -17.65
N LEU A 681 -20.86 10.34 -17.85
CA LEU A 681 -19.82 11.13 -18.52
C LEU A 681 -20.11 11.32 -20.02
N LEU A 682 -20.72 10.34 -20.70
CA LEU A 682 -21.24 10.49 -22.08
C LEU A 682 -22.43 11.46 -22.13
N LEU A 683 -23.32 11.41 -21.14
CA LEU A 683 -24.47 12.33 -21.04
C LEU A 683 -24.04 13.78 -20.81
N ARG A 684 -23.03 14.03 -19.95
CA ARG A 684 -22.44 15.37 -19.77
C ARG A 684 -21.80 15.92 -21.06
N LYS A 685 -21.44 15.06 -22.01
CA LYS A 685 -20.94 15.41 -23.35
C LYS A 685 -22.06 15.51 -24.40
N GLY A 686 -23.33 15.44 -24.01
CA GLY A 686 -24.49 15.56 -24.89
C GLY A 686 -24.81 14.31 -25.74
N LYS A 687 -24.09 13.20 -25.55
CA LYS A 687 -24.16 11.99 -26.38
C LYS A 687 -25.24 11.01 -25.88
N LEU A 688 -26.50 11.44 -25.90
CA LEU A 688 -27.64 10.66 -25.37
C LEU A 688 -27.85 9.31 -26.07
N ILE A 689 -27.66 9.25 -27.39
CA ILE A 689 -27.87 8.00 -28.16
C ILE A 689 -26.78 6.97 -27.81
N GLU A 690 -25.51 7.35 -27.84
CA GLU A 690 -24.38 6.49 -27.45
C GLU A 690 -24.50 5.98 -26.01
N ALA A 691 -24.98 6.83 -25.08
CA ALA A 691 -25.27 6.45 -23.71
C ALA A 691 -26.36 5.36 -23.62
N MET A 692 -27.43 5.48 -24.41
CA MET A 692 -28.50 4.47 -24.46
C MET A 692 -28.07 3.18 -25.16
N GLU A 693 -27.26 3.27 -26.22
CA GLU A 693 -26.71 2.12 -26.94
C GLU A 693 -25.79 1.29 -26.02
N ASN A 694 -24.92 1.94 -25.23
CA ASN A 694 -24.05 1.28 -24.25
C ASN A 694 -24.89 0.52 -23.20
N VAL A 695 -25.89 1.15 -22.58
CA VAL A 695 -26.77 0.45 -21.62
C VAL A 695 -27.55 -0.70 -22.28
N GLN A 696 -27.96 -0.55 -23.54
CA GLN A 696 -28.67 -1.60 -24.26
C GLN A 696 -27.75 -2.76 -24.68
N GLU A 697 -26.46 -2.50 -24.91
CA GLU A 697 -25.44 -3.52 -25.10
C GLU A 697 -25.18 -4.28 -23.79
N LYS A 698 -25.01 -3.58 -22.66
CA LYS A 698 -24.92 -4.21 -21.32
C LYS A 698 -26.13 -5.10 -21.05
N LEU A 699 -27.36 -4.62 -21.28
CA LEU A 699 -28.60 -5.40 -21.14
C LEU A 699 -28.68 -6.65 -22.04
N ARG A 700 -27.93 -6.70 -23.15
CA ARG A 700 -27.82 -7.90 -24.02
C ARG A 700 -26.69 -8.83 -23.61
N ALA A 701 -25.63 -8.30 -23.03
CA ALA A 701 -24.46 -9.05 -22.56
C ALA A 701 -24.69 -9.68 -21.17
N SER A 702 -25.57 -9.10 -20.35
CA SER A 702 -25.92 -9.59 -19.02
C SER A 702 -26.45 -11.02 -19.05
N SER A 703 -25.88 -11.87 -18.20
CA SER A 703 -26.19 -13.31 -18.15
C SER A 703 -27.20 -13.67 -17.06
N SER A 704 -27.34 -12.81 -16.04
CA SER A 704 -28.25 -13.01 -14.92
C SER A 704 -29.52 -12.17 -15.04
N ARG A 705 -30.68 -12.74 -14.66
CA ARG A 705 -31.96 -11.98 -14.61
C ARG A 705 -31.92 -10.83 -13.60
N ARG A 706 -31.17 -11.00 -12.50
CA ARG A 706 -30.95 -9.92 -11.51
C ARG A 706 -30.18 -8.75 -12.14
N GLU A 707 -29.12 -9.07 -12.87
CA GLU A 707 -28.26 -8.09 -13.54
C GLU A 707 -29.07 -7.31 -14.59
N ILE A 708 -29.88 -8.00 -15.40
CA ILE A 708 -30.82 -7.37 -16.35
C ILE A 708 -31.80 -6.43 -15.63
N LEU A 709 -32.32 -6.81 -14.46
CA LEU A 709 -33.23 -5.96 -13.67
C LEU A 709 -32.52 -4.71 -13.12
N LEU A 710 -31.30 -4.86 -12.59
CA LEU A 710 -30.48 -3.76 -12.09
C LEU A 710 -30.12 -2.76 -13.21
N TRP A 711 -29.75 -3.25 -14.40
CA TRP A 711 -29.53 -2.41 -15.57
C TRP A 711 -30.79 -1.70 -16.06
N ARG A 712 -31.97 -2.36 -16.03
CA ARG A 712 -33.25 -1.70 -16.34
C ARG A 712 -33.60 -0.60 -15.33
N LEU A 713 -33.33 -0.82 -14.05
CA LEU A 713 -33.51 0.19 -12.99
C LEU A 713 -32.57 1.39 -13.22
N ALA A 714 -31.30 1.13 -13.53
CA ALA A 714 -30.31 2.17 -13.85
C ALA A 714 -30.72 3.02 -15.06
N LEU A 715 -31.12 2.38 -16.16
CA LEU A 715 -31.62 3.04 -17.37
C LEU A 715 -32.85 3.91 -17.09
N SER A 716 -33.82 3.34 -16.36
CA SER A 716 -35.08 4.04 -16.05
C SER A 716 -34.83 5.27 -15.18
N ARG A 717 -33.94 5.14 -14.17
CA ARG A 717 -33.55 6.25 -13.30
C ARG A 717 -32.84 7.35 -14.09
N MET A 718 -31.87 6.98 -14.92
CA MET A 718 -31.16 7.91 -15.81
C MET A 718 -32.11 8.70 -16.74
N LEU A 719 -33.13 8.03 -17.30
CA LEU A 719 -34.14 8.70 -18.14
C LEU A 719 -35.05 9.65 -17.32
N VAL A 720 -35.33 9.34 -16.05
CA VAL A 720 -36.05 10.23 -15.13
C VAL A 720 -35.18 11.44 -14.75
N ASP A 721 -33.93 11.22 -14.35
CA ASP A 721 -32.97 12.26 -13.95
C ASP A 721 -32.67 13.25 -15.11
N LEU A 722 -32.72 12.78 -16.36
CA LEU A 722 -32.63 13.60 -17.58
C LEU A 722 -33.94 14.34 -17.94
N GLY A 723 -34.97 14.28 -17.10
CA GLY A 723 -36.27 14.92 -17.34
C GLY A 723 -37.10 14.27 -18.47
N LYS A 724 -36.84 12.99 -18.79
CA LYS A 724 -37.56 12.23 -19.84
C LYS A 724 -38.29 10.99 -19.31
N PRO A 725 -39.12 11.08 -18.25
CA PRO A 725 -39.77 9.93 -17.63
C PRO A 725 -40.68 9.16 -18.59
N LYS A 726 -41.27 9.80 -19.62
CA LYS A 726 -42.07 9.11 -20.66
C LYS A 726 -41.32 8.01 -21.39
N LEU A 727 -39.99 8.13 -21.56
CA LEU A 727 -39.17 7.12 -22.22
C LEU A 727 -38.85 5.92 -21.30
N ALA A 728 -38.95 6.10 -19.98
CA ALA A 728 -38.72 5.02 -19.02
C ALA A 728 -39.92 4.07 -18.88
N ILE A 729 -41.14 4.50 -19.26
CA ILE A 729 -42.39 3.74 -19.03
C ILE A 729 -42.32 2.26 -19.51
N PRO A 730 -41.82 1.93 -20.73
CA PRO A 730 -41.72 0.53 -21.16
C PRO A 730 -40.72 -0.30 -20.33
N HIS A 731 -39.72 0.35 -19.73
CA HIS A 731 -38.77 -0.31 -18.83
C HIS A 731 -39.37 -0.49 -17.43
N ILE A 732 -40.12 0.50 -16.93
CA ILE A 732 -40.93 0.38 -15.70
C ILE A 732 -41.94 -0.77 -15.82
N ASP A 733 -42.66 -0.86 -16.95
CA ASP A 733 -43.62 -1.94 -17.20
C ASP A 733 -42.94 -3.32 -17.11
N GLN A 734 -41.74 -3.48 -17.70
CA GLN A 734 -40.99 -4.74 -17.57
C GLN A 734 -40.46 -4.98 -16.16
N ILE A 735 -39.97 -3.95 -15.45
CA ILE A 735 -39.49 -4.06 -14.06
C ILE A 735 -40.63 -4.59 -13.17
N MET A 736 -41.84 -4.04 -13.31
CA MET A 736 -43.01 -4.50 -12.57
C MET A 736 -43.38 -5.95 -12.93
N MET A 737 -43.36 -6.32 -14.21
CA MET A 737 -43.61 -7.70 -14.65
C MET A 737 -42.57 -8.70 -14.11
N ASP A 738 -41.29 -8.33 -14.12
CA ASP A 738 -40.20 -9.18 -13.62
C ASP A 738 -40.27 -9.32 -12.10
N MET A 739 -40.66 -8.26 -11.38
CA MET A 739 -40.94 -8.30 -9.94
C MET A 739 -42.10 -9.23 -9.58
N ASP A 740 -43.22 -9.12 -10.30
CA ASP A 740 -44.41 -9.96 -10.08
C ASP A 740 -44.14 -11.43 -10.38
N LYS A 741 -43.45 -11.69 -11.50
CA LYS A 741 -43.08 -13.04 -11.95
C LYS A 741 -42.12 -13.77 -11.00
N HIS A 742 -41.33 -13.02 -10.22
CA HIS A 742 -40.31 -13.56 -9.33
C HIS A 742 -40.60 -13.32 -7.84
N GLY A 743 -41.78 -12.79 -7.50
CA GLY A 743 -42.18 -12.58 -6.10
C GLY A 743 -41.25 -11.67 -5.31
N LEU A 744 -40.61 -10.68 -5.98
CA LEU A 744 -39.53 -9.91 -5.36
C LEU A 744 -39.97 -9.10 -4.13
N GLU A 745 -41.26 -8.77 -4.00
CA GLU A 745 -41.80 -8.13 -2.79
C GLU A 745 -41.71 -9.02 -1.54
N GLU A 746 -41.73 -10.35 -1.71
CA GLU A 746 -41.62 -11.34 -0.62
C GLU A 746 -40.16 -11.79 -0.41
N TYR A 747 -39.44 -12.09 -1.50
CA TYR A 747 -38.09 -12.64 -1.43
C TYR A 747 -36.98 -11.59 -1.28
N GLU A 748 -37.14 -10.39 -1.85
CA GLU A 748 -36.13 -9.32 -1.82
C GLU A 748 -36.75 -7.92 -1.69
N PRO A 749 -37.40 -7.62 -0.54
CA PRO A 749 -38.20 -6.40 -0.37
C PRO A 749 -37.41 -5.11 -0.60
N ALA A 750 -36.10 -5.08 -0.35
CA ALA A 750 -35.24 -3.92 -0.60
C ALA A 750 -35.08 -3.59 -2.11
N LEU A 751 -34.90 -4.62 -2.95
CA LEU A 751 -34.79 -4.44 -4.40
C LEU A 751 -36.15 -4.13 -5.02
N ALA A 752 -37.21 -4.81 -4.54
CA ALA A 752 -38.58 -4.50 -4.91
C ALA A 752 -38.95 -3.05 -4.57
N MET A 753 -38.60 -2.56 -3.38
CA MET A 753 -38.84 -1.17 -2.96
C MET A 753 -38.14 -0.16 -3.87
N ARG A 754 -36.91 -0.44 -4.33
CA ARG A 754 -36.22 0.41 -5.33
C ARG A 754 -37.00 0.47 -6.66
N GLY A 755 -37.53 -0.66 -7.12
CA GLY A 755 -38.39 -0.73 -8.31
C GLY A 755 -39.71 0.02 -8.15
N LEU A 756 -40.45 -0.22 -7.06
CA LEU A 756 -41.73 0.42 -6.79
C LEU A 756 -41.61 1.95 -6.66
N ARG A 757 -40.60 2.46 -5.93
CA ARG A 757 -40.36 3.91 -5.83
C ARG A 757 -40.11 4.54 -7.19
N LEU A 758 -39.23 3.94 -7.99
CA LEU A 758 -38.91 4.46 -9.32
C LEU A 758 -40.12 4.38 -10.27
N ALA A 759 -40.91 3.31 -10.19
CA ALA A 759 -42.16 3.17 -10.92
C ALA A 759 -43.16 4.27 -10.51
N TRP A 760 -43.33 4.52 -9.21
CA TRP A 760 -44.18 5.57 -8.67
C TRP A 760 -43.78 6.95 -9.18
N PHE A 761 -42.53 7.38 -8.98
CA PHE A 761 -42.04 8.67 -9.48
C PHE A 761 -42.20 8.82 -11.00
N THR A 762 -41.94 7.75 -11.77
CA THR A 762 -42.04 7.79 -13.24
C THR A 762 -43.48 7.93 -13.72
N LEU A 763 -44.43 7.23 -13.07
CA LEU A 763 -45.85 7.22 -13.41
C LEU A 763 -46.56 8.49 -12.89
N ASP A 764 -46.22 8.94 -11.69
CA ASP A 764 -46.82 10.13 -11.09
C ASP A 764 -46.36 11.42 -11.80
N ALA A 765 -45.13 11.46 -12.32
CA ALA A 765 -44.66 12.54 -13.19
C ALA A 765 -45.43 12.69 -14.52
N GLN A 766 -46.41 11.82 -14.82
CA GLN A 766 -47.24 11.91 -16.03
C GLN A 766 -48.56 12.65 -15.78
N SER A 767 -48.96 13.46 -16.76
CA SER A 767 -50.23 14.21 -16.74
C SER A 767 -51.46 13.42 -17.20
N GLU A 768 -51.28 12.22 -17.76
CA GLU A 768 -52.40 11.41 -18.27
C GLU A 768 -52.99 10.54 -17.14
N GLN A 769 -54.30 10.64 -16.89
CA GLN A 769 -54.99 9.98 -15.78
C GLN A 769 -54.65 8.49 -15.61
N LYS A 770 -54.57 7.76 -16.73
CA LYS A 770 -54.22 6.33 -16.76
C LYS A 770 -52.88 5.97 -16.07
N TYR A 771 -51.95 6.92 -15.94
CA TYR A 771 -50.69 6.73 -15.22
C TYR A 771 -50.80 7.15 -13.75
N LYS A 772 -51.63 8.14 -13.41
CA LYS A 772 -51.95 8.51 -12.02
C LYS A 772 -52.72 7.39 -11.30
N ASP A 773 -53.66 6.75 -11.97
CA ASP A 773 -54.38 5.58 -11.45
C ASP A 773 -53.38 4.44 -11.15
N ARG A 774 -52.49 4.14 -12.10
CA ARG A 774 -51.40 3.15 -11.92
C ARG A 774 -50.39 3.54 -10.83
N ALA A 775 -50.06 4.83 -10.69
CA ALA A 775 -49.19 5.31 -9.62
C ALA A 775 -49.85 5.06 -8.25
N THR A 776 -51.16 5.25 -8.15
CA THR A 776 -51.95 4.93 -6.94
C THR A 776 -51.87 3.44 -6.61
N ASP A 777 -51.98 2.54 -7.59
CA ASP A 777 -51.81 1.09 -7.38
C ASP A 777 -50.38 0.72 -6.92
N VAL A 778 -49.35 1.36 -7.49
CA VAL A 778 -47.95 1.18 -7.05
C VAL A 778 -47.76 1.71 -5.62
N LEU A 779 -48.38 2.83 -5.26
CA LEU A 779 -48.33 3.39 -3.91
C LEU A 779 -49.00 2.45 -2.89
N HIS A 780 -50.11 1.79 -3.25
CA HIS A 780 -50.73 0.74 -2.45
C HIS A 780 -49.81 -0.49 -2.29
N ARG A 781 -49.03 -0.87 -3.31
CA ARG A 781 -48.01 -1.94 -3.21
C ARG A 781 -46.87 -1.54 -2.28
N ILE A 782 -46.36 -0.29 -2.37
CA ILE A 782 -45.39 0.26 -1.42
C ILE A 782 -45.92 0.13 0.01
N GLY A 783 -47.17 0.50 0.28
CA GLY A 783 -47.78 0.41 1.61
C GLY A 783 -47.89 -1.00 2.19
N ARG A 784 -47.91 -2.04 1.36
CA ARG A 784 -47.89 -3.46 1.81
C ARG A 784 -46.49 -3.89 2.26
N VAL A 785 -45.44 -3.29 1.71
CA VAL A 785 -44.03 -3.61 2.02
C VAL A 785 -43.46 -2.68 3.11
N ASP A 786 -43.74 -1.39 3.02
CA ASP A 786 -43.31 -0.34 3.96
C ASP A 786 -44.37 0.77 4.05
N MET A 787 -45.28 0.64 5.04
CA MET A 787 -46.35 1.61 5.29
C MET A 787 -45.82 3.02 5.67
N PRO A 788 -44.78 3.17 6.51
CA PRO A 788 -44.12 4.47 6.70
C PRO A 788 -43.66 5.15 5.41
N GLU A 789 -43.11 4.40 4.44
CA GLU A 789 -42.67 4.97 3.17
C GLU A 789 -43.85 5.41 2.28
N MET A 790 -44.93 4.63 2.23
CA MET A 790 -46.17 5.07 1.56
C MET A 790 -46.66 6.41 2.12
N VAL A 791 -46.61 6.60 3.45
CA VAL A 791 -47.02 7.84 4.11
C VAL A 791 -46.09 9.02 3.82
N ARG A 792 -44.81 8.77 3.48
CA ARG A 792 -43.89 9.82 3.00
C ARG A 792 -44.25 10.25 1.59
N LEU A 793 -44.33 9.31 0.66
CA LEU A 793 -44.61 9.56 -0.76
C LEU A 793 -46.02 10.12 -1.00
N ALA A 794 -46.99 9.81 -0.13
CA ALA A 794 -48.34 10.38 -0.19
C ALA A 794 -48.47 11.79 0.42
N LYS A 795 -47.39 12.38 0.94
CA LYS A 795 -47.36 13.72 1.55
C LYS A 795 -46.56 14.75 0.76
N GLU A 796 -45.83 14.31 -0.27
CA GLU A 796 -45.22 15.15 -1.30
C GLU A 796 -46.23 15.40 -2.44
#